data_AF-A0A6I8LQ58-F1
#
_entry.id   AF-A0A6I8LQ58-F1
#
_cell.length_a   1.000
_cell.length_b   1.000
_cell.length_c   1.000
_cell.angle_alpha   90.00
_cell.angle_beta   90.00
_cell.angle_gamma   90.00
#
_symmetry.space_group_name_H-M   'P 1'
#
loop_
_entity.id
_entity.type
_entity.pdbx_description
1 polymer ?
#
loop_
_entity_poly.entity_id
_entity_poly.type
_entity_poly.pdbx_seq_one_letter_code
_entity_poly.pdbx_strand_id
1 'polypeptide(L)'
;MRLVGITATAHSDGNRITLSWSFPDPEHPVSVRVVRAERTHPVGPEDGVLVAQGNGITTATDSGLLGEHVYYYTLFPFTGSPAVYDPDPHNVAEAMATASYDLAGRLYALLPAIYRRYDAERPPALRPGQSPVTDPGQLRGFLDLPGAELDRLYSLNRAALGFLDTDRVDGRLLPLLAQWIGWPTDSRLPVGAQRNEIRYAPRLYPTVGGVPTLDATVARVTGWANRTKEFVHNVARSNQPERLNLWSTTRDATGTWSAPAPASVNFAYDGRPVAVRDTDGSTLVFFHTLRQHGWDIWAKRFADGAWQPSAPVVDRPGIDKNPAVAVQGGLLRLFWQTYDPAAGWRISTATRTGTTWSAPSVFGDAATQRRLPAAVADNAGGVWLFWLELVAGGWQVRYNRHDGTTWQSTTPPTLPLDGGANPRVEDDLYVLFHPTSTTQRLWLFWARHEPGGPAGQTRWSIVHRVKQGLDLNASDWSPVRSLPKTTTAYHDRQPAPLVTATGDIELFFSSTQNGGWTIVRNSLAVGTLTWGTNQLVVDGPYARRGPMAADLGTGTLLVHRSNASIPYASSEYGATATLDNRYAGTTTVDTGGARKLDRRGKFDDFQTYTYDTGTNGERDDDVHISRDTVGLYLTPTVTDPAQVKATTDRLAGVLDDFAPVTTRSVFITPRTGTIIAEGGHRG
;
A
#
# COMPACT_ATOMS: atom_id res chain seq x y z
N MET A 1 -4.34 38.57 26.03
CA MET A 1 -5.29 39.23 26.95
C MET A 1 -6.68 38.98 26.41
N ARG A 2 -7.57 38.44 27.25
CA ARG A 2 -8.96 38.19 26.87
C ARG A 2 -9.80 39.46 27.02
N LEU A 3 -10.39 39.93 25.94
CA LEU A 3 -11.39 41.00 25.95
C LEU A 3 -12.76 40.44 26.34
N VAL A 4 -13.66 41.28 26.82
CA VAL A 4 -15.00 40.86 27.29
C VAL A 4 -16.10 41.59 26.54
N GLY A 5 -17.28 40.96 26.42
CA GLY A 5 -18.46 41.57 25.81
C GLY A 5 -18.31 41.91 24.32
N ILE A 6 -17.47 41.17 23.58
CA ILE A 6 -17.28 41.42 22.15
C ILE A 6 -18.58 41.12 21.40
N THR A 7 -19.07 42.09 20.63
CA THR A 7 -20.23 41.95 19.76
C THR A 7 -19.94 42.55 18.38
N ALA A 8 -20.55 41.97 17.36
CA ALA A 8 -20.61 42.52 16.01
C ALA A 8 -22.08 42.57 15.58
N THR A 9 -22.54 43.74 15.11
CA THR A 9 -23.93 43.94 14.70
C THR A 9 -23.99 44.64 13.35
N ALA A 10 -24.88 44.16 12.47
CA ALA A 10 -25.16 44.82 11.20
C ALA A 10 -25.79 46.19 11.46
N HIS A 11 -25.37 47.20 10.70
CA HIS A 11 -25.95 48.53 10.78
C HIS A 11 -27.30 48.59 10.03
N SER A 12 -28.24 49.42 10.50
CA SER A 12 -29.54 49.64 9.85
C SER A 12 -29.40 50.14 8.41
N ASP A 13 -28.39 50.97 8.17
CA ASP A 13 -28.12 51.61 6.87
C ASP A 13 -27.51 50.66 5.82
N GLY A 14 -27.27 49.40 6.20
CA GLY A 14 -26.67 48.38 5.33
C GLY A 14 -25.17 48.58 5.07
N ASN A 15 -24.57 47.57 4.45
CA ASN A 15 -23.18 47.50 3.99
C ASN A 15 -22.14 47.90 5.05
N ARG A 16 -22.50 47.72 6.33
CA ARG A 16 -21.73 48.18 7.48
C ARG A 16 -21.95 47.27 8.69
N ILE A 17 -20.89 47.01 9.44
CA ILE A 17 -20.91 46.27 10.70
C ILE A 17 -20.27 47.14 11.78
N THR A 18 -20.92 47.20 12.94
CA THR A 18 -20.40 47.87 14.14
C THR A 18 -19.93 46.81 15.14
N LEU A 19 -18.68 46.93 15.56
CA LEU A 19 -18.10 46.11 16.62
C LEU A 19 -18.05 46.90 17.92
N SER A 20 -18.26 46.22 19.04
CA SER A 20 -18.02 46.77 20.38
C SER A 20 -17.45 45.72 21.31
N TRP A 21 -16.62 46.15 22.26
CA TRP A 21 -16.00 45.29 23.28
C TRP A 21 -15.59 46.12 24.49
N SER A 22 -15.27 45.45 25.59
CA SER A 22 -14.80 46.05 26.83
C SER A 22 -13.48 45.43 27.28
N PHE A 23 -12.68 46.21 27.99
CA PHE A 23 -11.45 45.73 28.63
C PHE A 23 -11.79 45.05 29.98
N PRO A 24 -11.10 43.96 30.33
CA PRO A 24 -11.26 43.32 31.64
C PRO A 24 -10.80 44.24 32.79
N ASP A 25 -9.79 45.08 32.55
CA ASP A 25 -9.37 46.19 33.41
C ASP A 25 -9.57 47.52 32.65
N PRO A 26 -10.64 48.28 32.94
CA PRO A 26 -10.90 49.55 32.28
C PRO A 26 -9.90 50.66 32.63
N GLU A 27 -9.17 50.54 33.75
CA GLU A 27 -8.23 51.58 34.22
C GLU A 27 -6.90 51.54 33.45
N HIS A 28 -6.58 50.41 32.81
CA HIS A 28 -5.36 50.20 32.03
C HIS A 28 -5.66 49.65 30.62
N PRO A 29 -6.29 50.45 29.73
CA PRO A 29 -6.61 50.00 28.39
C PRO A 29 -5.34 49.75 27.56
N VAL A 30 -5.32 48.63 26.85
CA VAL A 30 -4.27 48.29 25.89
C VAL A 30 -4.65 48.75 24.48
N SER A 31 -3.69 48.71 23.55
CA SER A 31 -3.98 48.94 22.14
C SER A 31 -4.61 47.69 21.53
N VAL A 32 -5.58 47.88 20.63
CA VAL A 32 -6.27 46.77 19.95
C VAL A 32 -6.18 46.98 18.44
N ARG A 33 -5.84 45.91 17.73
CA ARG A 33 -5.89 45.83 16.27
C ARG A 33 -7.03 44.91 15.86
N VAL A 34 -7.99 45.43 15.10
CA VAL A 34 -9.16 44.69 14.61
C VAL A 34 -8.92 44.29 13.16
N VAL A 35 -8.90 43.00 12.90
CA VAL A 35 -8.66 42.44 11.56
C VAL A 35 -9.90 41.69 11.11
N ARG A 36 -10.24 41.83 9.83
CA ARG A 36 -11.34 41.12 9.17
C ARG A 36 -10.82 40.13 8.14
N ALA A 37 -11.45 38.98 8.06
CA ALA A 37 -11.35 38.08 6.93
C ALA A 37 -12.74 37.58 6.49
N GLU A 38 -12.75 36.90 5.35
CA GLU A 38 -13.91 36.19 4.83
C GLU A 38 -13.76 34.69 5.10
N ARG A 39 -14.88 33.98 5.26
CA ARG A 39 -14.98 32.51 5.48
C ARG A 39 -14.45 31.97 6.82
N THR A 40 -13.45 32.61 7.45
CA THR A 40 -12.90 32.21 8.75
C THR A 40 -12.31 33.39 9.53
N HIS A 41 -12.11 33.23 10.84
CA HIS A 41 -11.45 34.24 11.68
C HIS A 41 -9.95 34.35 11.35
N PRO A 42 -9.40 35.57 11.23
CA PRO A 42 -7.97 35.80 11.16
C PRO A 42 -7.22 35.08 12.28
N VAL A 43 -6.15 34.35 11.94
CA VAL A 43 -5.27 33.69 12.92
C VAL A 43 -4.10 34.57 13.37
N GLY A 44 -3.82 35.65 12.64
CA GLY A 44 -2.76 36.60 12.98
C GLY A 44 -3.12 38.06 12.74
N PRO A 45 -2.38 39.02 13.32
CA PRO A 45 -2.65 40.46 13.20
C PRO A 45 -2.45 41.02 11.79
N GLU A 46 -1.78 40.27 10.91
CA GLU A 46 -1.58 40.61 9.49
C GLU A 46 -2.41 39.71 8.55
N ASP A 47 -3.24 38.82 9.10
CA ASP A 47 -4.01 37.80 8.36
C ASP A 47 -5.39 38.33 7.94
N GLY A 48 -5.42 39.37 7.10
CA GLY A 48 -6.66 39.92 6.57
C GLY A 48 -6.63 41.44 6.38
N VAL A 49 -7.80 42.05 6.38
CA VAL A 49 -7.98 43.49 6.19
C VAL A 49 -8.03 44.18 7.55
N LEU A 50 -7.17 45.18 7.75
CA LEU A 50 -7.21 46.04 8.92
C LEU A 50 -8.48 46.90 8.92
N VAL A 51 -9.29 46.79 9.96
CA VAL A 51 -10.53 47.55 10.12
C VAL A 51 -10.32 48.77 11.01
N ALA A 52 -9.66 48.57 12.16
CA ALA A 52 -9.37 49.62 13.11
C ALA A 52 -8.13 49.27 13.94
N GLN A 53 -7.38 50.30 14.35
CA GLN A 53 -6.29 50.16 15.31
C GLN A 53 -6.22 51.43 16.16
N GLY A 54 -6.09 51.26 17.46
CA GLY A 54 -5.94 52.40 18.37
C GLY A 54 -5.67 51.99 19.81
N ASN A 55 -5.23 52.94 20.61
CA ASN A 55 -5.10 52.77 22.05
C ASN A 55 -6.44 52.99 22.75
N GLY A 56 -6.88 52.03 23.57
CA GLY A 56 -8.12 52.14 24.35
C GLY A 56 -9.41 52.29 23.55
N ILE A 57 -9.40 51.91 22.27
CA ILE A 57 -10.63 51.82 21.48
C ILE A 57 -11.51 50.68 22.00
N THR A 58 -12.82 50.92 22.08
CA THR A 58 -13.85 49.96 22.54
C THR A 58 -14.92 49.71 21.48
N THR A 59 -14.84 50.40 20.34
CA THR A 59 -15.74 50.22 19.20
C THR A 59 -14.98 50.42 17.89
N ALA A 60 -15.41 49.72 16.86
CA ALA A 60 -14.94 49.90 15.49
C ALA A 60 -16.13 49.82 14.53
N THR A 61 -16.08 50.62 13.47
CA THR A 61 -17.04 50.53 12.36
C THR A 61 -16.31 50.03 11.13
N ASP A 62 -16.89 49.02 10.50
CA ASP A 62 -16.46 48.52 9.21
C ASP A 62 -17.52 48.86 8.15
N SER A 63 -17.11 49.47 7.05
CA SER A 63 -18.02 50.05 6.04
C SER A 63 -17.61 49.65 4.62
N GLY A 64 -18.53 49.76 3.67
CA GLY A 64 -18.29 49.33 2.28
C GLY A 64 -18.33 47.81 2.12
N LEU A 65 -19.02 47.12 3.03
CA LEU A 65 -19.17 45.67 3.01
C LEU A 65 -20.21 45.25 1.97
N LEU A 66 -19.99 44.11 1.34
CA LEU A 66 -21.04 43.45 0.55
C LEU A 66 -22.14 42.96 1.49
N GLY A 67 -23.39 43.34 1.22
CA GLY A 67 -24.55 42.81 1.95
C GLY A 67 -24.80 41.33 1.68
N GLU A 68 -25.48 40.66 2.61
CA GLU A 68 -25.69 39.21 2.63
C GLU A 68 -24.40 38.37 2.71
N HIS A 69 -23.27 38.99 3.08
CA HIS A 69 -22.01 38.30 3.34
C HIS A 69 -21.66 38.32 4.84
N VAL A 70 -21.19 37.18 5.34
CA VAL A 70 -20.72 37.02 6.74
C VAL A 70 -19.24 37.38 6.82
N TYR A 71 -18.92 38.32 7.70
CA TYR A 71 -17.56 38.75 7.95
C TYR A 71 -17.10 38.29 9.34
N TYR A 72 -15.84 37.88 9.40
CA TYR A 72 -15.20 37.33 10.58
C TYR A 72 -14.13 38.28 11.07
N TYR A 73 -14.17 38.60 12.36
CA TYR A 73 -13.27 39.55 12.99
C TYR A 73 -12.49 38.86 14.10
N THR A 74 -11.21 39.21 14.20
CA THR A 74 -10.35 38.86 15.35
C THR A 74 -9.74 40.15 15.89
N LEU A 75 -9.79 40.30 17.22
CA LEU A 75 -9.22 41.43 17.93
C LEU A 75 -7.90 41.00 18.54
N PHE A 76 -6.83 41.71 18.19
CA PHE A 76 -5.47 41.44 18.68
C PHE A 76 -5.03 42.57 19.62
N PRO A 77 -5.13 42.37 20.95
CA PRO A 77 -4.55 43.29 21.92
C PRO A 77 -3.02 43.30 21.80
N PHE A 78 -2.40 44.48 21.96
CA PHE A 78 -0.95 44.62 21.96
C PHE A 78 -0.50 45.80 22.84
N THR A 79 0.77 45.75 23.24
CA THR A 79 1.45 46.82 23.98
C THR A 79 2.80 47.15 23.37
N GLY A 80 3.31 48.35 23.67
CA GLY A 80 4.65 48.79 23.26
C GLY A 80 4.79 49.22 21.80
N SER A 81 5.98 49.72 21.48
CA SER A 81 6.44 50.04 20.13
C SER A 81 7.90 49.56 20.03
N PRO A 82 8.20 48.45 19.33
CA PRO A 82 7.33 47.68 18.43
C PRO A 82 6.20 46.92 19.15
N ALA A 83 5.10 46.67 18.43
CA ALA A 83 3.92 46.03 18.98
C ALA A 83 4.20 44.59 19.43
N VAL A 84 3.96 44.31 20.70
CA VAL A 84 3.97 42.95 21.27
C VAL A 84 2.52 42.51 21.42
N TYR A 85 2.09 41.61 20.55
CA TYR A 85 0.72 41.09 20.54
C TYR A 85 0.51 40.03 21.63
N ASP A 86 -0.66 40.07 22.25
CA ASP A 86 -1.10 39.12 23.27
C ASP A 86 -2.46 38.52 22.83
N PRO A 87 -2.46 37.66 21.79
CA PRO A 87 -3.68 37.10 21.19
C PRO A 87 -4.37 36.13 22.16
N ASP A 88 -5.71 36.13 22.15
CA ASP A 88 -6.54 35.14 22.84
C ASP A 88 -7.52 34.53 21.83
N PRO A 89 -7.67 33.19 21.74
CA PRO A 89 -8.59 32.53 20.81
C PRO A 89 -10.06 32.95 20.96
N HIS A 90 -10.45 33.51 22.10
CA HIS A 90 -11.82 33.95 22.36
C HIS A 90 -12.11 35.37 21.86
N ASN A 91 -11.08 36.12 21.41
CA ASN A 91 -11.22 37.50 20.96
C ASN A 91 -11.76 37.58 19.52
N VAL A 92 -12.88 36.93 19.26
CA VAL A 92 -13.46 36.78 17.93
C VAL A 92 -14.91 37.27 17.90
N ALA A 93 -15.33 37.79 16.75
CA ALA A 93 -16.72 38.15 16.49
C ALA A 93 -17.07 37.95 15.02
N GLU A 94 -18.34 37.78 14.73
CA GLU A 94 -18.83 37.59 13.37
C GLU A 94 -20.23 38.18 13.23
N ALA A 95 -20.51 38.74 12.05
CA ALA A 95 -21.84 39.22 11.70
C ALA A 95 -22.03 39.22 10.19
N MET A 96 -23.28 39.05 9.77
CA MET A 96 -23.68 39.23 8.37
C MET A 96 -23.98 40.70 8.12
N ALA A 97 -23.34 41.30 7.11
CA ALA A 97 -23.72 42.64 6.67
C ALA A 97 -25.08 42.57 5.95
N THR A 98 -26.00 43.49 6.25
CA THR A 98 -27.25 43.68 5.49
C THR A 98 -26.97 44.55 4.27
N ALA A 99 -27.78 44.49 3.22
CA ALA A 99 -27.72 45.48 2.13
C ALA A 99 -28.82 46.53 2.31
N SER A 100 -28.54 47.77 1.86
CA SER A 100 -29.58 48.78 1.69
C SER A 100 -30.24 48.58 0.33
N TYR A 101 -31.54 48.30 0.34
CA TYR A 101 -32.36 48.15 -0.87
C TYR A 101 -33.20 49.40 -1.15
N ASP A 102 -33.08 50.42 -0.30
CA ASP A 102 -33.84 51.67 -0.32
C ASP A 102 -35.35 51.41 -0.37
N LEU A 103 -35.85 50.42 0.40
CA LEU A 103 -37.29 50.16 0.46
C LEU A 103 -38.06 51.35 0.99
N ALA A 104 -37.48 52.14 1.91
CA ALA A 104 -38.04 53.43 2.33
C ALA A 104 -38.25 54.39 1.15
N GLY A 105 -37.29 54.45 0.22
CA GLY A 105 -37.39 55.25 -1.00
C GLY A 105 -38.42 54.75 -1.97
N ARG A 106 -38.54 53.44 -2.12
CA ARG A 106 -39.61 52.84 -2.92
C ARG A 106 -40.98 53.13 -2.31
N LEU A 107 -41.15 53.01 -1.00
CA LEU A 107 -42.39 53.36 -0.30
C LEU A 107 -42.71 54.85 -0.48
N TYR A 108 -41.73 55.74 -0.34
CA TYR A 108 -41.89 57.18 -0.57
C TYR A 108 -42.26 57.49 -2.04
N ALA A 109 -41.67 56.77 -3.00
CA ALA A 109 -41.99 56.90 -4.42
C ALA A 109 -43.40 56.39 -4.78
N LEU A 110 -43.97 55.48 -3.97
CA LEU A 110 -45.35 55.01 -4.12
C LEU A 110 -46.38 55.99 -3.54
N LEU A 111 -45.96 56.95 -2.70
CA LEU A 111 -46.85 57.97 -2.18
C LEU A 111 -47.30 58.95 -3.29
N PRO A 112 -48.57 59.42 -3.26
CA PRO A 112 -49.05 60.47 -4.14
C PRO A 112 -48.14 61.71 -4.13
N ALA A 113 -47.99 62.37 -5.29
CA ALA A 113 -47.07 63.49 -5.47
C ALA A 113 -47.32 64.68 -4.52
N ILE A 114 -48.56 64.84 -4.02
CA ILE A 114 -48.91 65.88 -3.04
C ILE A 114 -48.11 65.73 -1.74
N TYR A 115 -47.96 64.52 -1.21
CA TYR A 115 -47.22 64.27 0.03
C TYR A 115 -45.72 64.50 -0.14
N ARG A 116 -45.18 64.20 -1.31
CA ARG A 116 -43.76 64.43 -1.62
C ARG A 116 -43.41 65.90 -1.79
N ARG A 117 -44.34 66.70 -2.32
CA ARG A 117 -44.15 68.14 -2.51
C ARG A 117 -44.00 68.87 -1.17
N TYR A 118 -44.83 68.50 -0.19
CA TYR A 118 -44.85 69.14 1.13
C TYR A 118 -43.81 68.59 2.12
N ASP A 119 -43.13 67.48 1.79
CA ASP A 119 -42.14 66.85 2.68
C ASP A 119 -40.91 67.75 2.93
N ALA A 120 -40.50 68.50 1.90
CA ALA A 120 -39.32 69.39 1.95
C ALA A 120 -39.66 70.85 2.36
N GLU A 121 -40.94 71.19 2.53
CA GLU A 121 -41.38 72.57 2.78
C GLU A 121 -41.32 73.00 4.28
N ARG A 122 -40.82 72.15 5.19
CA ARG A 122 -40.59 72.50 6.61
C ARG A 122 -39.15 72.21 7.05
N PRO A 123 -38.32 73.22 7.40
CA PRO A 123 -37.01 72.97 8.00
C PRO A 123 -37.17 72.42 9.44
N PRO A 124 -36.23 71.60 9.94
CA PRO A 124 -36.37 70.93 11.23
C PRO A 124 -36.19 71.91 12.40
N ALA A 125 -36.77 71.56 13.56
CA ALA A 125 -36.13 71.92 14.83
C ALA A 125 -34.79 71.16 14.87
N LEU A 126 -33.72 71.80 14.39
CA LEU A 126 -32.38 71.25 14.33
C LEU A 126 -31.90 70.83 15.73
N ARG A 127 -31.37 69.61 15.88
CA ARG A 127 -30.34 69.37 16.90
C ARG A 127 -29.04 70.01 16.40
N PRO A 128 -28.17 70.56 17.28
CA PRO A 128 -26.94 71.23 16.85
C PRO A 128 -26.05 70.27 16.04
N GLY A 129 -25.79 70.59 14.75
CA GLY A 129 -24.80 69.89 13.91
C GLY A 129 -25.25 69.31 12.55
N GLN A 130 -26.50 69.48 12.11
CA GLN A 130 -27.00 68.92 10.83
C GLN A 130 -27.19 69.98 9.72
N SER A 131 -27.01 69.58 8.45
CA SER A 131 -27.03 70.45 7.26
C SER A 131 -28.26 70.16 6.37
N PRO A 132 -29.06 71.18 5.99
CA PRO A 132 -30.34 71.00 5.28
C PRO A 132 -30.23 70.59 3.79
N VAL A 133 -29.02 70.40 3.26
CA VAL A 133 -28.78 70.02 1.85
C VAL A 133 -28.72 68.50 1.66
N THR A 134 -28.59 67.73 2.74
CA THR A 134 -28.36 66.27 2.71
C THR A 134 -29.39 65.46 3.48
N ASP A 135 -30.29 66.10 4.25
CA ASP A 135 -31.23 65.38 5.12
C ASP A 135 -32.61 65.18 4.46
N PRO A 136 -33.17 63.96 4.48
CA PRO A 136 -34.50 63.67 3.96
C PRO A 136 -35.61 64.43 4.72
N GLY A 137 -36.72 64.74 4.04
CA GLY A 137 -37.89 65.37 4.67
C GLY A 137 -38.50 64.51 5.79
N GLN A 138 -39.35 65.09 6.64
CA GLN A 138 -39.87 64.42 7.85
C GLN A 138 -40.62 63.12 7.55
N LEU A 139 -41.38 63.08 6.45
CA LEU A 139 -42.10 61.90 6.00
C LEU A 139 -41.14 60.84 5.47
N ARG A 140 -40.10 61.24 4.72
CA ARG A 140 -39.06 60.32 4.28
C ARG A 140 -38.29 59.72 5.47
N GLY A 141 -37.88 60.56 6.43
CA GLY A 141 -37.23 60.09 7.67
C GLY A 141 -38.13 59.19 8.53
N PHE A 142 -39.44 59.43 8.55
CA PHE A 142 -40.39 58.51 9.19
C PHE A 142 -40.46 57.16 8.47
N LEU A 143 -40.46 57.15 7.13
CA LEU A 143 -40.48 55.92 6.33
C LEU A 143 -39.15 55.15 6.36
N ASP A 144 -38.04 55.83 6.67
CA ASP A 144 -36.74 55.18 6.85
C ASP A 144 -36.75 54.21 8.04
N LEU A 145 -37.54 54.46 9.08
CA LEU A 145 -37.66 53.55 10.24
C LEU A 145 -38.21 52.15 9.86
N PRO A 146 -39.44 52.01 9.30
CA PRO A 146 -39.93 50.71 8.84
C PRO A 146 -39.17 50.22 7.60
N GLY A 147 -38.67 51.11 6.74
CA GLY A 147 -37.92 50.73 5.55
C GLY A 147 -36.59 50.06 5.86
N ALA A 148 -35.86 50.52 6.88
CA ALA A 148 -34.61 49.88 7.32
C ALA A 148 -34.86 48.47 7.88
N GLU A 149 -35.95 48.25 8.62
CA GLU A 149 -36.33 46.91 9.09
C GLU A 149 -36.78 46.01 7.94
N LEU A 150 -37.47 46.54 6.92
CA LEU A 150 -37.81 45.79 5.71
C LEU A 150 -36.56 45.42 4.91
N ASP A 151 -35.59 46.33 4.77
CA ASP A 151 -34.30 46.06 4.12
C ASP A 151 -33.53 44.96 4.86
N ARG A 152 -33.55 45.00 6.19
CA ARG A 152 -32.98 43.96 7.06
C ARG A 152 -33.69 42.61 6.87
N LEU A 153 -35.01 42.57 6.90
CA LEU A 153 -35.80 41.35 6.67
C LEU A 153 -35.54 40.79 5.27
N TYR A 154 -35.47 41.64 4.25
CA TYR A 154 -35.19 41.23 2.89
C TYR A 154 -33.77 40.66 2.76
N SER A 155 -32.77 41.31 3.36
CA SER A 155 -31.38 40.80 3.43
C SER A 155 -31.32 39.42 4.11
N LEU A 156 -32.02 39.24 5.23
CA LEU A 156 -32.08 37.95 5.94
C LEU A 156 -32.74 36.86 5.09
N ASN A 157 -33.84 37.16 4.42
CA ASN A 157 -34.49 36.21 3.50
C ASN A 157 -33.58 35.83 2.32
N ARG A 158 -32.86 36.80 1.76
CA ARG A 158 -31.92 36.56 0.67
C ARG A 158 -30.73 35.72 1.12
N ALA A 159 -30.20 35.98 2.30
CA ALA A 159 -29.14 35.17 2.90
C ALA A 159 -29.59 33.73 3.19
N ALA A 160 -30.86 33.53 3.58
CA ALA A 160 -31.42 32.20 3.83
C ALA A 160 -31.41 31.29 2.59
N LEU A 161 -31.50 31.86 1.39
CA LEU A 161 -31.36 31.11 0.13
C LEU A 161 -29.96 30.49 -0.03
N GLY A 162 -28.95 31.05 0.65
CA GLY A 162 -27.56 30.60 0.65
C GLY A 162 -27.19 29.66 1.79
N PHE A 163 -28.13 29.22 2.63
CA PHE A 163 -27.81 28.37 3.79
C PHE A 163 -27.23 27.00 3.45
N LEU A 164 -27.45 26.50 2.23
CA LEU A 164 -26.83 25.26 1.75
C LEU A 164 -25.41 25.46 1.21
N ASP A 165 -24.99 26.71 0.96
CA ASP A 165 -23.65 27.02 0.47
C ASP A 165 -22.67 27.06 1.65
N THR A 166 -21.83 26.02 1.73
CA THR A 166 -20.83 25.86 2.79
C THR A 166 -19.74 26.91 2.78
N ASP A 167 -19.61 27.78 1.76
CA ASP A 167 -18.67 28.91 1.78
C ASP A 167 -19.32 30.22 2.27
N ARG A 168 -20.65 30.34 2.18
CA ARG A 168 -21.38 31.59 2.47
C ARG A 168 -22.16 31.57 3.76
N VAL A 169 -22.62 30.40 4.18
CA VAL A 169 -23.41 30.25 5.40
C VAL A 169 -22.62 30.72 6.62
N ASP A 170 -23.30 31.27 7.61
CA ASP A 170 -22.70 31.66 8.90
C ASP A 170 -22.02 30.46 9.58
N GLY A 171 -20.86 30.71 10.22
CA GLY A 171 -20.05 29.69 10.88
C GLY A 171 -20.81 28.96 11.99
N ARG A 172 -21.71 29.68 12.69
CA ARG A 172 -22.58 29.13 13.73
C ARG A 172 -23.55 28.07 13.23
N LEU A 173 -23.88 28.07 11.96
CA LEU A 173 -24.84 27.13 11.36
C LEU A 173 -24.15 25.90 10.76
N LEU A 174 -22.82 25.86 10.68
CA LEU A 174 -22.08 24.71 10.15
C LEU A 174 -22.38 23.40 10.92
N PRO A 175 -22.47 23.38 12.26
CA PRO A 175 -22.83 22.14 12.98
C PRO A 175 -24.23 21.62 12.61
N LEU A 176 -25.18 22.52 12.29
CA LEU A 176 -26.52 22.12 11.86
C LEU A 176 -26.49 21.51 10.46
N LEU A 177 -25.70 22.08 9.54
CA LEU A 177 -25.51 21.49 8.20
C LEU A 177 -24.80 20.14 8.27
N ALA A 178 -23.81 20.00 9.14
CA ALA A 178 -23.14 18.72 9.38
C ALA A 178 -24.14 17.68 9.90
N GLN A 179 -25.01 18.06 10.85
CA GLN A 179 -26.05 17.18 11.37
C GLN A 179 -27.03 16.71 10.28
N TRP A 180 -27.37 17.55 9.30
CA TRP A 180 -28.25 17.17 8.19
C TRP A 180 -27.70 16.04 7.33
N ILE A 181 -26.38 15.96 7.19
CA ILE A 181 -25.71 14.86 6.48
C ILE A 181 -25.27 13.73 7.44
N GLY A 182 -25.56 13.83 8.74
CA GLY A 182 -25.14 12.87 9.75
C GLY A 182 -23.62 12.89 10.02
N TRP A 183 -22.95 14.02 9.83
CA TRP A 183 -21.50 14.16 10.02
C TRP A 183 -21.16 14.77 11.39
N PRO A 184 -20.31 14.12 12.21
CA PRO A 184 -19.86 14.69 13.47
C PRO A 184 -18.73 15.72 13.24
N THR A 185 -19.06 17.01 13.25
CA THR A 185 -18.08 18.12 13.19
C THR A 185 -17.46 18.42 14.55
N ASP A 186 -16.13 18.62 14.59
CA ASP A 186 -15.46 19.17 15.78
C ASP A 186 -15.57 20.69 15.81
N SER A 187 -16.41 21.22 16.71
CA SER A 187 -16.64 22.65 16.87
C SER A 187 -15.44 23.43 17.42
N ARG A 188 -14.37 22.75 17.86
CA ARG A 188 -13.13 23.40 18.31
C ARG A 188 -12.23 23.82 17.15
N LEU A 189 -12.45 23.26 15.96
CA LEU A 189 -11.67 23.60 14.79
C LEU A 189 -12.02 25.01 14.29
N PRO A 190 -11.08 25.74 13.67
CA PRO A 190 -11.39 26.99 13.00
C PRO A 190 -12.52 26.79 11.97
N VAL A 191 -13.36 27.82 11.78
CA VAL A 191 -14.52 27.77 10.88
C VAL A 191 -14.14 27.29 9.48
N GLY A 192 -13.00 27.72 8.94
CA GLY A 192 -12.52 27.27 7.62
C GLY A 192 -12.24 25.75 7.56
N ALA A 193 -11.74 25.16 8.64
CA ALA A 193 -11.53 23.72 8.73
C ALA A 193 -12.86 22.96 8.80
N GLN A 194 -13.82 23.43 9.60
CA GLN A 194 -15.16 22.84 9.67
C GLN A 194 -15.88 22.84 8.31
N ARG A 195 -15.76 23.94 7.53
CA ARG A 195 -16.31 24.02 6.16
C ARG A 195 -15.70 22.96 5.26
N ASN A 196 -14.39 22.77 5.33
CA ASN A 196 -13.70 21.73 4.57
C ASN A 196 -14.18 20.34 4.97
N GLU A 197 -14.36 20.05 6.26
CA GLU A 197 -14.88 18.76 6.71
C GLU A 197 -16.24 18.44 6.10
N ILE A 198 -17.20 19.36 6.20
CA ILE A 198 -18.55 19.18 5.63
C ILE A 198 -18.49 19.01 4.11
N ARG A 199 -17.63 19.77 3.43
CA ARG A 199 -17.43 19.67 1.97
C ARG A 199 -16.90 18.29 1.56
N TYR A 200 -15.95 17.73 2.32
CA TYR A 200 -15.32 16.46 1.99
C TYR A 200 -16.11 15.25 2.48
N ALA A 201 -16.98 15.38 3.49
CA ALA A 201 -17.77 14.30 4.07
C ALA A 201 -18.47 13.38 3.05
N PRO A 202 -19.15 13.87 1.98
CA PRO A 202 -19.79 13.00 0.97
C PRO A 202 -18.82 12.06 0.25
N ARG A 203 -17.54 12.43 0.11
CA ARG A 203 -16.51 11.56 -0.49
C ARG A 203 -16.01 10.49 0.47
N LEU A 204 -16.21 10.67 1.78
CA LEU A 204 -15.72 9.78 2.83
C LEU A 204 -16.73 8.69 3.20
N TYR A 205 -18.03 8.97 3.08
CA TYR A 205 -19.06 7.96 3.36
C TYR A 205 -18.91 6.67 2.56
N PRO A 206 -18.59 6.68 1.25
CA PRO A 206 -18.39 5.45 0.49
C PRO A 206 -17.22 4.59 0.96
N THR A 207 -16.25 5.18 1.67
CA THR A 207 -15.04 4.49 2.13
C THR A 207 -15.12 4.10 3.62
N VAL A 208 -16.25 4.36 4.29
CA VAL A 208 -16.49 3.92 5.68
C VAL A 208 -16.29 2.40 5.78
N GLY A 209 -15.60 1.98 6.84
CA GLY A 209 -15.17 0.59 7.03
C GLY A 209 -13.88 0.18 6.30
N GLY A 210 -13.32 1.06 5.47
CA GLY A 210 -12.03 0.86 4.82
C GLY A 210 -10.84 1.36 5.66
N VAL A 211 -9.69 0.69 5.51
CA VAL A 211 -8.42 1.11 6.14
C VAL A 211 -8.06 2.58 5.88
N PRO A 212 -8.17 3.13 4.64
CA PRO A 212 -7.83 4.53 4.41
C PRO A 212 -8.68 5.52 5.22
N THR A 213 -9.95 5.20 5.47
CA THR A 213 -10.85 6.04 6.26
C THR A 213 -10.50 5.99 7.74
N LEU A 214 -10.11 4.82 8.25
CA LEU A 214 -9.60 4.70 9.62
C LEU A 214 -8.34 5.55 9.79
N ASP A 215 -7.37 5.44 8.87
CA ASP A 215 -6.14 6.23 8.90
C ASP A 215 -6.43 7.74 8.85
N ALA A 216 -7.38 8.16 8.01
CA ALA A 216 -7.80 9.55 7.87
C ALA A 216 -8.52 10.07 9.12
N THR A 217 -9.40 9.27 9.74
CA THR A 217 -10.07 9.61 10.99
C THR A 217 -9.07 9.77 12.14
N VAL A 218 -8.09 8.88 12.23
CA VAL A 218 -7.00 9.01 13.22
C VAL A 218 -6.24 10.31 13.01
N ALA A 219 -5.82 10.60 11.78
CA ALA A 219 -5.11 11.85 11.45
C ALA A 219 -5.97 13.09 11.76
N ARG A 220 -7.28 13.06 11.49
CA ARG A 220 -8.23 14.15 11.78
C ARG A 220 -8.37 14.42 13.28
N VAL A 221 -8.61 13.37 14.07
CA VAL A 221 -8.92 13.50 15.51
C VAL A 221 -7.68 13.78 16.34
N THR A 222 -6.53 13.22 15.95
CA THR A 222 -5.31 13.24 16.77
C THR A 222 -4.20 14.12 16.21
N GLY A 223 -4.18 14.36 14.88
CA GLY A 223 -3.04 14.95 14.20
C GLY A 223 -1.80 14.04 14.15
N TRP A 224 -1.91 12.77 14.55
CA TRP A 224 -0.78 11.84 14.63
C TRP A 224 -0.62 11.03 13.35
N ALA A 225 0.65 10.74 13.01
CA ALA A 225 0.94 9.73 12.01
C ALA A 225 0.49 8.36 12.52
N ASN A 226 -0.10 7.55 11.64
CA ASN A 226 -0.61 6.25 12.00
C ASN A 226 -0.45 5.22 10.88
N ARG A 227 -0.50 3.94 11.25
CA ARG A 227 -0.53 2.81 10.33
C ARG A 227 -1.54 1.78 10.82
N THR A 228 -2.51 1.45 9.99
CA THR A 228 -3.51 0.43 10.31
C THR A 228 -3.11 -0.98 9.86
N LYS A 229 -3.37 -1.97 10.71
CA LYS A 229 -3.10 -3.40 10.46
C LYS A 229 -4.31 -4.26 10.76
N GLU A 230 -4.64 -5.19 9.86
CA GLU A 230 -5.68 -6.20 10.08
C GLU A 230 -5.08 -7.45 10.73
N PHE A 231 -5.49 -7.78 11.97
CA PHE A 231 -4.96 -8.94 12.69
C PHE A 231 -5.58 -10.27 12.29
N VAL A 232 -6.63 -10.27 11.46
CA VAL A 232 -7.20 -11.48 10.86
C VAL A 232 -6.17 -12.30 10.07
N HIS A 233 -5.09 -11.66 9.60
CA HIS A 233 -3.98 -12.32 8.91
C HIS A 233 -2.91 -12.90 9.85
N ASN A 234 -2.95 -12.52 11.13
CA ASN A 234 -2.10 -13.05 12.19
C ASN A 234 -2.79 -14.19 12.98
N VAL A 235 -4.01 -14.58 12.64
CA VAL A 235 -4.68 -15.74 13.25
C VAL A 235 -4.28 -17.01 12.51
N ALA A 236 -3.75 -18.00 13.24
CA ALA A 236 -3.38 -19.31 12.71
C ALA A 236 -4.61 -20.06 12.19
N ARG A 237 -4.48 -20.62 10.97
CA ARG A 237 -5.52 -21.40 10.31
C ARG A 237 -4.93 -22.72 9.80
N SER A 238 -5.66 -23.81 10.02
CA SER A 238 -5.29 -25.09 9.43
C SER A 238 -5.40 -25.02 7.90
N ASN A 239 -4.53 -25.77 7.21
CA ASN A 239 -4.53 -25.90 5.75
C ASN A 239 -4.34 -24.57 4.98
N GLN A 240 -3.67 -23.59 5.59
CA GLN A 240 -3.32 -22.34 4.92
C GLN A 240 -1.79 -22.22 4.78
N PRO A 241 -1.16 -22.87 3.79
CA PRO A 241 0.28 -22.73 3.56
C PRO A 241 0.64 -21.30 3.13
N GLU A 242 1.93 -20.97 3.18
CA GLU A 242 2.46 -19.73 2.61
C GLU A 242 2.04 -19.60 1.14
N ARG A 243 1.60 -18.40 0.75
CA ARG A 243 1.26 -18.10 -0.65
C ARG A 243 2.41 -17.33 -1.26
N LEU A 244 3.15 -18.00 -2.14
CA LEU A 244 4.36 -17.42 -2.72
C LEU A 244 4.05 -16.78 -4.08
N ASN A 245 4.27 -15.46 -4.16
CA ASN A 245 4.18 -14.64 -5.37
C ASN A 245 5.53 -14.55 -6.07
N LEU A 246 5.56 -14.12 -7.33
CA LEU A 246 6.82 -13.89 -8.04
C LEU A 246 7.37 -12.50 -7.72
N TRP A 247 8.66 -12.47 -7.40
CA TRP A 247 9.47 -11.30 -7.12
C TRP A 247 10.71 -11.34 -8.02
N SER A 248 11.28 -10.19 -8.30
CA SER A 248 12.50 -10.10 -9.10
C SER A 248 13.47 -9.09 -8.52
N THR A 249 14.76 -9.36 -8.73
CA THR A 249 15.85 -8.41 -8.57
C THR A 249 16.74 -8.50 -9.81
N THR A 250 17.36 -7.38 -10.19
CA THR A 250 18.28 -7.32 -11.32
C THR A 250 19.68 -7.03 -10.83
N ARG A 251 20.67 -7.72 -11.38
CA ARG A 251 22.08 -7.42 -11.23
C ARG A 251 22.55 -6.62 -12.43
N ASP A 252 23.12 -5.44 -12.20
CA ASP A 252 23.72 -4.65 -13.27
C ASP A 252 25.10 -5.19 -13.69
N ALA A 253 25.70 -4.59 -14.72
CA ALA A 253 27.02 -4.97 -15.22
C ALA A 253 28.17 -4.76 -14.21
N THR A 254 27.99 -3.90 -13.19
CA THR A 254 28.97 -3.72 -12.11
C THR A 254 28.85 -4.81 -11.04
N GLY A 255 27.79 -5.59 -11.10
CA GLY A 255 27.50 -6.68 -10.18
C GLY A 255 26.60 -6.29 -9.01
N THR A 256 26.03 -5.08 -9.02
CA THR A 256 25.17 -4.56 -7.97
C THR A 256 23.73 -5.05 -8.16
N TRP A 257 23.12 -5.57 -7.10
CA TRP A 257 21.74 -6.05 -7.10
C TRP A 257 20.75 -4.93 -6.73
N SER A 258 19.64 -4.85 -7.46
CA SER A 258 18.51 -3.98 -7.10
C SER A 258 17.74 -4.50 -5.89
N ALA A 259 16.99 -3.63 -5.22
CA ALA A 259 16.02 -4.08 -4.22
C ALA A 259 15.00 -5.06 -4.86
N PRO A 260 14.65 -6.17 -4.18
CA PRO A 260 13.61 -7.07 -4.67
C PRO A 260 12.26 -6.35 -4.80
N ALA A 261 11.61 -6.51 -5.95
CA ALA A 261 10.30 -5.92 -6.24
C ALA A 261 9.29 -7.00 -6.69
N PRO A 262 7.98 -6.81 -6.47
CA PRO A 262 6.97 -7.75 -6.93
C PRO A 262 6.95 -7.80 -8.47
N ALA A 263 7.14 -8.99 -9.03
CA ALA A 263 7.04 -9.24 -10.46
C ALA A 263 5.60 -9.61 -10.85
N SER A 264 4.92 -10.40 -10.02
CA SER A 264 3.53 -10.81 -10.27
C SER A 264 2.80 -11.08 -8.96
N VAL A 265 1.52 -10.70 -8.92
CA VAL A 265 0.60 -11.02 -7.82
C VAL A 265 -0.07 -12.39 -7.97
N ASN A 266 0.25 -13.13 -9.04
CA ASN A 266 -0.20 -14.50 -9.22
C ASN A 266 0.49 -15.43 -8.23
N PHE A 267 -0.29 -16.29 -7.55
CA PHE A 267 0.24 -17.27 -6.61
C PHE A 267 0.94 -18.40 -7.35
N ALA A 268 2.26 -18.43 -7.29
CA ALA A 268 3.09 -19.47 -7.90
C ALA A 268 3.32 -20.69 -6.99
N TYR A 269 3.13 -20.56 -5.66
CA TYR A 269 3.31 -21.65 -4.69
C TYR A 269 4.58 -22.48 -4.93
N ASP A 270 4.45 -23.76 -5.32
CA ASP A 270 5.51 -24.72 -5.64
C ASP A 270 6.08 -24.58 -7.07
N GLY A 271 5.51 -23.72 -7.89
CA GLY A 271 5.89 -23.49 -9.29
C GLY A 271 7.21 -22.82 -9.51
N ARG A 272 8.07 -23.50 -10.25
CA ARG A 272 9.36 -22.98 -10.66
C ARG A 272 9.17 -22.14 -11.92
N PRO A 273 9.58 -20.87 -11.89
CA PRO A 273 9.67 -20.12 -13.12
C PRO A 273 10.79 -20.69 -13.99
N VAL A 274 10.58 -20.68 -15.30
CA VAL A 274 11.59 -20.98 -16.31
C VAL A 274 11.61 -19.83 -17.31
N ALA A 275 12.78 -19.49 -17.83
CA ALA A 275 12.94 -18.38 -18.76
C ALA A 275 13.57 -18.80 -20.09
N VAL A 276 13.21 -18.05 -21.14
CA VAL A 276 13.91 -18.04 -22.42
C VAL A 276 14.05 -16.61 -22.92
N ARG A 277 15.06 -16.37 -23.74
CA ARG A 277 15.16 -15.16 -24.56
C ARG A 277 14.27 -15.32 -25.78
N ASP A 278 13.37 -14.37 -26.02
CA ASP A 278 12.57 -14.29 -27.24
C ASP A 278 13.38 -13.61 -28.37
N THR A 279 12.91 -13.74 -29.60
CA THR A 279 13.54 -13.25 -30.83
C THR A 279 13.77 -11.75 -30.87
N ASP A 280 12.96 -10.98 -30.14
CA ASP A 280 13.08 -9.52 -29.99
C ASP A 280 14.02 -9.10 -28.85
N GLY A 281 14.69 -10.06 -28.20
CA GLY A 281 15.58 -9.78 -27.08
C GLY A 281 14.83 -9.51 -25.76
N SER A 282 13.53 -9.75 -25.66
CA SER A 282 12.87 -9.80 -24.35
C SER A 282 13.08 -11.15 -23.65
N THR A 283 12.92 -11.17 -22.34
CA THR A 283 12.94 -12.43 -21.57
C THR A 283 11.52 -12.85 -21.26
N LEU A 284 11.10 -14.02 -21.75
CA LEU A 284 9.83 -14.64 -21.42
C LEU A 284 10.01 -15.57 -20.23
N VAL A 285 9.16 -15.42 -19.22
CA VAL A 285 9.13 -16.25 -18.02
C VAL A 285 7.82 -17.01 -17.96
N PHE A 286 7.90 -18.33 -17.92
CA PHE A 286 6.78 -19.23 -17.75
C PHE A 286 6.73 -19.76 -16.33
N PHE A 287 5.55 -19.83 -15.76
CA PHE A 287 5.32 -20.32 -14.40
C PHE A 287 3.93 -20.92 -14.30
N HIS A 288 3.72 -21.81 -13.32
CA HIS A 288 2.37 -22.25 -13.00
C HIS A 288 1.76 -21.39 -11.89
N THR A 289 0.44 -21.26 -11.90
CA THR A 289 -0.29 -20.52 -10.87
C THR A 289 -1.63 -21.18 -10.55
N LEU A 290 -2.09 -21.03 -9.31
CA LEU A 290 -3.39 -21.54 -8.88
C LEU A 290 -4.51 -20.57 -9.30
N ARG A 291 -5.50 -21.08 -10.03
CA ARG A 291 -6.74 -20.39 -10.41
C ARG A 291 -7.94 -21.09 -9.79
N GLN A 292 -9.15 -20.56 -10.05
CA GLN A 292 -10.38 -21.11 -9.48
C GLN A 292 -10.65 -22.56 -9.89
N HIS A 293 -10.22 -22.97 -11.09
CA HIS A 293 -10.52 -24.27 -11.68
C HIS A 293 -9.33 -25.26 -11.66
N GLY A 294 -8.19 -24.87 -11.06
CA GLY A 294 -7.02 -25.72 -10.99
C GLY A 294 -5.68 -24.98 -11.13
N TRP A 295 -4.69 -25.69 -11.66
CA TRP A 295 -3.35 -25.15 -11.92
C TRP A 295 -3.14 -24.93 -13.40
N ASP A 296 -2.71 -23.71 -13.74
CA ASP A 296 -2.54 -23.25 -15.11
C ASP A 296 -1.11 -22.81 -15.39
N ILE A 297 -0.73 -22.78 -16.67
CA ILE A 297 0.54 -22.22 -17.12
C ILE A 297 0.33 -20.80 -17.62
N TRP A 298 1.10 -19.87 -17.06
CA TRP A 298 1.09 -18.46 -17.39
C TRP A 298 2.47 -18.01 -17.82
N ALA A 299 2.52 -16.97 -18.63
CA ALA A 299 3.74 -16.32 -19.08
C ALA A 299 3.75 -14.85 -18.67
N LYS A 300 4.95 -14.32 -18.51
CA LYS A 300 5.19 -12.90 -18.31
C LYS A 300 6.44 -12.49 -19.07
N ARG A 301 6.42 -11.28 -19.62
CA ARG A 301 7.51 -10.74 -20.42
C ARG A 301 8.24 -9.64 -19.66
N PHE A 302 9.57 -9.72 -19.67
CA PHE A 302 10.47 -8.69 -19.16
C PHE A 302 11.22 -8.06 -20.33
N ALA A 303 11.02 -6.75 -20.51
CA ALA A 303 11.63 -5.96 -21.58
C ALA A 303 11.90 -4.55 -21.06
N ASP A 304 13.00 -3.93 -21.50
CA ASP A 304 13.34 -2.54 -21.18
C ASP A 304 13.35 -2.22 -19.67
N GLY A 305 13.83 -3.18 -18.86
CA GLY A 305 13.88 -3.05 -17.39
C GLY A 305 12.52 -3.17 -16.69
N ALA A 306 11.45 -3.48 -17.42
CA ALA A 306 10.09 -3.50 -16.90
C ALA A 306 9.35 -4.81 -17.21
N TRP A 307 8.37 -5.09 -16.35
CA TRP A 307 7.51 -6.26 -16.42
C TRP A 307 6.19 -5.92 -17.13
N GLN A 308 5.86 -6.67 -18.18
CA GLN A 308 4.54 -6.60 -18.81
C GLN A 308 3.49 -7.40 -18.03
N PRO A 309 2.18 -7.19 -18.26
CA PRO A 309 1.12 -8.00 -17.64
C PRO A 309 1.30 -9.50 -17.88
N SER A 310 0.89 -10.31 -16.91
CA SER A 310 0.89 -11.77 -17.07
C SER A 310 -0.21 -12.20 -18.06
N ALA A 311 0.07 -13.18 -18.90
CA ALA A 311 -0.87 -13.74 -19.87
C ALA A 311 -1.01 -15.27 -19.72
N PRO A 312 -2.20 -15.84 -19.95
CA PRO A 312 -2.38 -17.29 -19.93
C PRO A 312 -1.69 -17.95 -21.13
N VAL A 313 -1.14 -19.14 -20.92
CA VAL A 313 -0.62 -20.03 -21.98
C VAL A 313 -1.46 -21.30 -22.05
N VAL A 314 -1.77 -21.86 -20.90
CA VAL A 314 -2.72 -22.96 -20.74
C VAL A 314 -3.69 -22.53 -19.64
N ASP A 315 -4.95 -22.35 -19.99
CA ASP A 315 -6.04 -21.93 -19.08
C ASP A 315 -7.23 -22.85 -19.29
N ARG A 316 -7.30 -23.90 -18.48
CA ARG A 316 -8.35 -24.93 -18.57
C ARG A 316 -8.47 -25.67 -17.24
N PRO A 317 -9.64 -26.26 -16.94
CA PRO A 317 -9.78 -27.12 -15.77
C PRO A 317 -8.75 -28.26 -15.78
N GLY A 318 -7.97 -28.39 -14.69
CA GLY A 318 -6.94 -29.42 -14.59
C GLY A 318 -5.78 -29.06 -13.66
N ILE A 319 -4.74 -29.89 -13.71
CA ILE A 319 -3.49 -29.66 -12.99
C ILE A 319 -2.36 -29.62 -14.00
N ASP A 320 -2.00 -28.42 -14.45
CA ASP A 320 -0.84 -28.14 -15.29
C ASP A 320 0.25 -27.45 -14.47
N LYS A 321 1.43 -28.09 -14.32
CA LYS A 321 2.51 -27.64 -13.43
C LYS A 321 3.89 -27.79 -14.05
N ASN A 322 4.89 -27.18 -13.42
CA ASN A 322 6.31 -27.35 -13.70
C ASN A 322 6.66 -27.17 -15.19
N PRO A 323 6.47 -25.97 -15.75
CA PRO A 323 6.81 -25.71 -17.13
C PRO A 323 8.33 -25.83 -17.35
N ALA A 324 8.70 -26.35 -18.51
CA ALA A 324 10.06 -26.39 -19.05
C ALA A 324 10.01 -25.95 -20.50
N VAL A 325 10.94 -25.10 -20.91
CA VAL A 325 10.90 -24.46 -22.23
C VAL A 325 12.30 -24.38 -22.81
N ALA A 326 12.38 -24.56 -24.13
CA ALA A 326 13.62 -24.41 -24.89
C ALA A 326 13.33 -23.77 -26.25
N VAL A 327 14.32 -23.04 -26.78
CA VAL A 327 14.26 -22.41 -28.10
C VAL A 327 14.97 -23.32 -29.11
N GLN A 328 14.27 -23.76 -30.15
CA GLN A 328 14.85 -24.52 -31.27
C GLN A 328 14.77 -23.70 -32.54
N GLY A 329 15.87 -23.05 -32.93
CA GLY A 329 15.84 -22.07 -34.02
C GLY A 329 14.89 -20.91 -33.67
N GLY A 330 13.83 -20.72 -34.45
CA GLY A 330 12.76 -19.74 -34.17
C GLY A 330 11.55 -20.30 -33.42
N LEU A 331 11.55 -21.58 -33.06
CA LEU A 331 10.41 -22.27 -32.43
C LEU A 331 10.62 -22.40 -30.92
N LEU A 332 9.68 -21.90 -30.11
CA LEU A 332 9.66 -22.24 -28.69
C LEU A 332 8.96 -23.57 -28.49
N ARG A 333 9.57 -24.48 -27.74
CA ARG A 333 8.95 -25.74 -27.30
C ARG A 333 8.70 -25.66 -25.81
N LEU A 334 7.44 -25.70 -25.42
CA LEU A 334 7.01 -25.74 -24.02
C LEU A 334 6.59 -27.17 -23.67
N PHE A 335 7.02 -27.62 -22.50
CA PHE A 335 6.66 -28.87 -21.86
C PHE A 335 6.14 -28.58 -20.47
N TRP A 336 5.16 -29.32 -19.98
CA TRP A 336 4.69 -29.21 -18.61
C TRP A 336 4.10 -30.54 -18.17
N GLN A 337 4.01 -30.77 -16.87
CA GLN A 337 3.32 -31.96 -16.38
C GLN A 337 1.82 -31.69 -16.24
N THR A 338 1.02 -32.68 -16.63
CA THR A 338 -0.43 -32.67 -16.50
C THR A 338 -0.86 -33.88 -15.67
N TYR A 339 -1.83 -33.72 -14.77
CA TYR A 339 -2.46 -34.87 -14.10
C TYR A 339 -3.76 -35.27 -14.81
N ASP A 340 -3.84 -36.54 -15.22
CA ASP A 340 -5.05 -37.18 -15.71
C ASP A 340 -5.55 -38.18 -14.65
N PRO A 341 -6.78 -38.06 -14.13
CA PRO A 341 -7.30 -39.01 -13.14
C PRO A 341 -7.35 -40.47 -13.59
N ALA A 342 -7.48 -40.74 -14.90
CA ALA A 342 -7.55 -42.10 -15.46
C ALA A 342 -6.17 -42.69 -15.77
N ALA A 343 -5.17 -41.86 -16.07
CA ALA A 343 -3.85 -42.31 -16.53
C ALA A 343 -2.68 -41.90 -15.64
N GLY A 344 -2.90 -41.02 -14.67
CA GLY A 344 -1.88 -40.44 -13.80
C GLY A 344 -1.12 -39.27 -14.44
N TRP A 345 0.13 -39.09 -14.06
CA TRP A 345 0.95 -37.97 -14.54
C TRP A 345 1.40 -38.16 -15.99
N ARG A 346 1.28 -37.12 -16.80
CA ARG A 346 1.78 -37.06 -18.18
C ARG A 346 2.61 -35.80 -18.40
N ILE A 347 3.39 -35.79 -19.47
CA ILE A 347 3.98 -34.55 -19.99
C ILE A 347 3.15 -34.11 -21.19
N SER A 348 2.72 -32.87 -21.17
CA SER A 348 2.08 -32.19 -22.31
C SER A 348 3.10 -31.27 -22.97
N THR A 349 2.92 -31.04 -24.26
CA THR A 349 3.77 -30.16 -25.07
C THR A 349 2.97 -29.30 -26.03
N ALA A 350 3.46 -28.08 -26.25
CA ALA A 350 2.99 -27.17 -27.27
C ALA A 350 4.18 -26.39 -27.84
N THR A 351 4.07 -25.95 -29.08
CA THR A 351 5.09 -25.15 -29.73
C THR A 351 4.55 -23.77 -30.07
N ARG A 352 5.43 -22.76 -30.07
CA ARG A 352 5.08 -21.39 -30.46
C ARG A 352 5.95 -20.92 -31.60
N THR A 353 5.29 -20.45 -32.66
CA THR A 353 5.91 -19.76 -33.80
C THR A 353 5.40 -18.32 -33.82
N GLY A 354 6.30 -17.34 -33.78
CA GLY A 354 5.92 -15.94 -33.60
C GLY A 354 5.20 -15.74 -32.26
N THR A 355 3.92 -15.36 -32.29
CA THR A 355 3.07 -15.18 -31.09
C THR A 355 2.05 -16.30 -30.87
N THR A 356 1.95 -17.26 -31.79
CA THR A 356 0.87 -18.25 -31.82
C THR A 356 1.32 -19.60 -31.27
N TRP A 357 0.57 -20.14 -30.31
CA TRP A 357 0.77 -21.47 -29.76
C TRP A 357 0.01 -22.53 -30.56
N SER A 358 0.60 -23.71 -30.73
CA SER A 358 -0.09 -24.91 -31.18
C SER A 358 -1.06 -25.42 -30.09
N ALA A 359 -2.03 -26.24 -30.49
CA ALA A 359 -2.83 -26.98 -29.52
C ALA A 359 -1.91 -27.89 -28.66
N PRO A 360 -2.17 -27.99 -27.34
CA PRO A 360 -1.47 -28.94 -26.48
C PRO A 360 -1.65 -30.39 -26.94
N SER A 361 -0.59 -31.19 -26.80
CA SER A 361 -0.61 -32.63 -27.06
C SER A 361 0.23 -33.38 -26.02
N VAL A 362 -0.02 -34.69 -25.85
CA VAL A 362 0.77 -35.52 -24.92
C VAL A 362 2.12 -35.85 -25.54
N PHE A 363 3.19 -35.73 -24.76
CA PHE A 363 4.53 -36.16 -25.14
C PHE A 363 4.71 -37.66 -24.88
N GLY A 364 5.13 -38.38 -25.93
CA GLY A 364 5.27 -39.84 -25.91
C GLY A 364 3.93 -40.56 -25.96
N ASP A 365 3.88 -41.78 -25.44
CA ASP A 365 2.64 -42.54 -25.31
C ASP A 365 1.78 -42.06 -24.13
N ALA A 366 0.47 -42.31 -24.21
CA ALA A 366 -0.51 -41.87 -23.22
C ALA A 366 -0.63 -42.79 -21.98
N ALA A 367 -0.03 -43.98 -22.01
CA ALA A 367 -0.15 -44.99 -20.96
C ALA A 367 0.95 -44.87 -19.89
N THR A 368 2.14 -44.42 -20.29
CA THR A 368 3.31 -44.31 -19.42
C THR A 368 3.25 -43.03 -18.61
N GLN A 369 3.38 -43.16 -17.29
CA GLN A 369 3.39 -41.99 -16.42
C GLN A 369 4.71 -41.24 -16.49
N ARG A 370 4.63 -39.93 -16.72
CA ARG A 370 5.78 -39.01 -16.86
C ARG A 370 5.53 -37.70 -16.12
N ARG A 371 6.55 -37.16 -15.45
CA ARG A 371 6.46 -35.89 -14.71
C ARG A 371 7.78 -35.14 -14.64
N LEU A 372 7.75 -33.90 -14.14
CA LEU A 372 8.92 -33.04 -13.92
C LEU A 372 9.80 -32.92 -15.18
N PRO A 373 9.28 -32.37 -16.30
CA PRO A 373 10.09 -32.12 -17.47
C PRO A 373 11.16 -31.05 -17.17
N ALA A 374 12.33 -31.20 -17.76
CA ALA A 374 13.38 -30.18 -17.81
C ALA A 374 13.97 -30.16 -19.22
N ALA A 375 14.05 -28.99 -19.84
CA ALA A 375 14.42 -28.85 -21.25
C ALA A 375 15.49 -27.77 -21.44
N VAL A 376 16.38 -27.98 -22.40
CA VAL A 376 17.37 -26.98 -22.82
C VAL A 376 17.74 -27.15 -24.28
N ALA A 377 18.06 -26.06 -24.95
CA ALA A 377 18.57 -26.07 -26.32
C ALA A 377 20.08 -26.31 -26.34
N ASP A 378 20.57 -27.04 -27.34
CA ASP A 378 22.00 -27.17 -27.60
C ASP A 378 22.47 -26.30 -28.78
N ASN A 379 23.79 -26.18 -28.93
CA ASN A 379 24.42 -25.39 -29.99
C ASN A 379 24.46 -26.10 -31.36
N ALA A 380 23.89 -27.30 -31.48
CA ALA A 380 23.77 -28.04 -32.74
C ALA A 380 22.32 -28.02 -33.25
N GLY A 381 21.50 -27.05 -32.80
CA GLY A 381 20.10 -26.90 -33.22
C GLY A 381 19.13 -27.90 -32.58
N GLY A 382 19.58 -28.69 -31.62
CA GLY A 382 18.77 -29.67 -30.91
C GLY A 382 18.14 -29.13 -29.62
N VAL A 383 17.17 -29.89 -29.11
CA VAL A 383 16.58 -29.69 -27.78
C VAL A 383 16.69 -30.98 -27.00
N TRP A 384 17.21 -30.87 -25.79
CA TRP A 384 17.23 -31.95 -24.81
C TRP A 384 16.02 -31.86 -23.92
N LEU A 385 15.43 -33.02 -23.63
CA LEU A 385 14.36 -33.17 -22.66
C LEU A 385 14.71 -34.27 -21.68
N PHE A 386 14.59 -33.95 -20.40
CA PHE A 386 14.74 -34.85 -19.26
C PHE A 386 13.39 -34.95 -18.54
N TRP A 387 13.05 -36.13 -18.03
CA TRP A 387 11.83 -36.32 -17.24
C TRP A 387 11.95 -37.49 -16.28
N LEU A 388 11.06 -37.55 -15.30
CA LEU A 388 10.84 -38.76 -14.51
C LEU A 388 9.79 -39.63 -15.18
N GLU A 389 10.13 -40.89 -15.41
CA GLU A 389 9.24 -41.93 -15.92
C GLU A 389 9.02 -43.01 -14.87
N LEU A 390 7.78 -43.46 -14.70
CA LEU A 390 7.45 -44.53 -13.76
C LEU A 390 7.75 -45.90 -14.39
N VAL A 391 8.76 -46.59 -13.87
CA VAL A 391 9.22 -47.90 -14.34
C VAL A 391 9.25 -48.88 -13.18
N ALA A 392 8.49 -49.99 -13.28
CA ALA A 392 8.41 -51.04 -12.26
C ALA A 392 8.13 -50.51 -10.83
N GLY A 393 7.28 -49.48 -10.71
CA GLY A 393 6.91 -48.85 -9.43
C GLY A 393 7.89 -47.79 -8.91
N GLY A 394 9.01 -47.55 -9.60
CA GLY A 394 10.00 -46.52 -9.24
C GLY A 394 10.11 -45.41 -10.29
N TRP A 395 10.34 -44.17 -9.85
CA TRP A 395 10.62 -43.06 -10.76
C TRP A 395 12.09 -43.08 -11.19
N GLN A 396 12.32 -43.07 -12.50
CA GLN A 396 13.65 -43.05 -13.11
C GLN A 396 13.78 -41.85 -14.04
N VAL A 397 14.93 -41.19 -14.03
CA VAL A 397 15.19 -40.11 -14.99
C VAL A 397 15.47 -40.70 -16.36
N ARG A 398 14.70 -40.27 -17.35
CA ARG A 398 14.90 -40.54 -18.76
C ARG A 398 15.33 -39.26 -19.46
N TYR A 399 16.00 -39.42 -20.60
CA TYR A 399 16.37 -38.28 -21.42
C TYR A 399 16.36 -38.63 -22.91
N ASN A 400 16.09 -37.63 -23.73
CA ASN A 400 16.12 -37.76 -25.19
C ASN A 400 16.51 -36.42 -25.80
N ARG A 401 16.94 -36.46 -27.07
CA ARG A 401 17.32 -35.28 -27.83
C ARG A 401 16.47 -35.21 -29.10
N HIS A 402 15.88 -34.06 -29.36
CA HIS A 402 15.26 -33.73 -30.63
C HIS A 402 16.30 -33.02 -31.49
N ASP A 403 16.69 -33.59 -32.63
CA ASP A 403 17.78 -33.08 -33.46
C ASP A 403 17.42 -31.87 -34.35
N GLY A 404 16.16 -31.45 -34.32
CA GLY A 404 15.61 -30.41 -35.19
C GLY A 404 14.52 -30.96 -36.10
N THR A 405 14.58 -32.25 -36.39
CA THR A 405 13.61 -32.99 -37.21
C THR A 405 12.84 -34.02 -36.40
N THR A 406 13.52 -34.86 -35.61
CA THR A 406 12.91 -35.96 -34.87
C THR A 406 13.57 -36.17 -33.52
N TRP A 407 12.89 -36.93 -32.65
CA TRP A 407 13.48 -37.48 -31.44
C TRP A 407 14.42 -38.64 -31.79
N GLN A 408 15.65 -38.59 -31.28
CA GLN A 408 16.72 -39.49 -31.70
C GLN A 408 16.57 -40.94 -31.20
N SER A 409 15.76 -41.19 -30.17
CA SER A 409 15.46 -42.54 -29.69
C SER A 409 13.98 -42.75 -29.45
N THR A 410 13.44 -43.88 -29.91
CA THR A 410 12.10 -44.37 -29.56
C THR A 410 12.07 -45.06 -28.19
N THR A 411 13.23 -45.48 -27.67
CA THR A 411 13.40 -46.07 -26.34
C THR A 411 14.41 -45.22 -25.56
N PRO A 412 13.96 -44.12 -24.92
CA PRO A 412 14.87 -43.18 -24.26
C PRO A 412 15.74 -43.84 -23.19
N PRO A 413 17.05 -43.55 -23.16
CA PRO A 413 17.95 -44.08 -22.12
C PRO A 413 17.56 -43.61 -20.72
N THR A 414 17.93 -44.42 -19.72
CA THR A 414 17.85 -44.04 -18.30
C THR A 414 19.15 -43.36 -17.86
N LEU A 415 19.03 -42.38 -16.96
CA LEU A 415 20.18 -41.77 -16.30
C LEU A 415 20.96 -42.85 -15.53
N PRO A 416 22.31 -42.92 -15.69
CA PRO A 416 23.10 -43.96 -15.04
C PRO A 416 22.97 -43.98 -13.51
N LEU A 417 23.19 -45.14 -12.91
CA LEU A 417 23.21 -45.32 -11.46
C LEU A 417 24.33 -44.52 -10.79
N ASP A 418 24.20 -44.24 -9.50
CA ASP A 418 25.19 -43.59 -8.65
C ASP A 418 25.91 -44.62 -7.79
N GLY A 419 27.09 -45.06 -8.22
CA GLY A 419 27.81 -46.14 -7.53
C GLY A 419 26.99 -47.44 -7.41
N GLY A 420 26.11 -47.70 -8.38
CA GLY A 420 25.18 -48.84 -8.36
C GLY A 420 23.82 -48.57 -7.68
N ALA A 421 23.62 -47.40 -7.06
CA ALA A 421 22.35 -47.01 -6.46
C ALA A 421 21.53 -46.07 -7.35
N ASN A 422 20.23 -45.91 -7.07
CA ASN A 422 19.42 -44.90 -7.74
C ASN A 422 19.99 -43.49 -7.42
N PRO A 423 20.17 -42.59 -8.41
CA PRO A 423 20.67 -41.23 -8.18
C PRO A 423 19.77 -40.34 -7.29
N ARG A 424 18.55 -40.81 -6.97
CA ARG A 424 17.54 -40.14 -6.13
C ARG A 424 17.21 -38.73 -6.64
N VAL A 425 16.73 -38.65 -7.89
CA VAL A 425 16.18 -37.41 -8.44
C VAL A 425 14.73 -37.28 -7.97
N GLU A 426 14.56 -36.76 -6.75
CA GLU A 426 13.26 -36.67 -6.09
C GLU A 426 12.47 -35.43 -6.53
N ASP A 427 13.16 -34.31 -6.73
CA ASP A 427 12.61 -33.01 -7.12
C ASP A 427 13.78 -32.14 -7.66
N ASP A 428 13.49 -30.89 -8.01
CA ASP A 428 14.52 -29.88 -8.32
C ASP A 428 15.35 -30.12 -9.58
N LEU A 429 14.87 -30.97 -10.49
CA LEU A 429 15.57 -31.26 -11.73
C LEU A 429 15.73 -30.00 -12.58
N TYR A 430 16.98 -29.65 -12.87
CA TYR A 430 17.35 -28.53 -13.73
C TYR A 430 18.45 -28.98 -14.69
N VAL A 431 18.31 -28.62 -15.96
CA VAL A 431 19.32 -28.89 -16.99
C VAL A 431 19.88 -27.58 -17.53
N LEU A 432 21.20 -27.50 -17.61
CA LEU A 432 21.95 -26.40 -18.19
C LEU A 432 22.77 -26.91 -19.36
N PHE A 433 22.75 -26.15 -20.46
CA PHE A 433 23.65 -26.37 -21.58
C PHE A 433 24.81 -25.38 -21.52
N HIS A 434 26.03 -25.90 -21.62
CA HIS A 434 27.24 -25.10 -21.66
C HIS A 434 27.62 -24.80 -23.11
N PRO A 435 27.53 -23.54 -23.58
CA PRO A 435 27.62 -23.20 -25.00
C PRO A 435 28.99 -23.45 -25.62
N THR A 436 30.06 -23.31 -24.83
CA THR A 436 31.46 -23.33 -25.32
C THR A 436 32.26 -24.56 -24.89
N SER A 437 31.79 -25.35 -23.92
CA SER A 437 32.60 -26.45 -23.37
C SER A 437 32.54 -27.66 -24.30
N THR A 438 33.70 -28.21 -24.66
CA THR A 438 33.77 -29.36 -25.56
C THR A 438 33.80 -30.72 -24.87
N THR A 439 33.79 -30.74 -23.54
CA THR A 439 33.86 -31.95 -22.71
C THR A 439 32.88 -31.94 -21.54
N GLN A 440 32.13 -30.84 -21.37
CA GLN A 440 31.17 -30.67 -20.27
C GLN A 440 29.93 -29.93 -20.80
N ARG A 441 29.25 -30.53 -21.78
CA ARG A 441 28.18 -29.89 -22.58
C ARG A 441 26.89 -29.73 -21.80
N LEU A 442 26.46 -30.76 -21.08
CA LEU A 442 25.20 -30.77 -20.35
C LEU A 442 25.48 -30.96 -18.88
N TRP A 443 24.82 -30.14 -18.08
CA TRP A 443 24.90 -30.18 -16.64
C TRP A 443 23.51 -30.42 -16.09
N LEU A 444 23.39 -31.50 -15.32
CA LEU A 444 22.15 -31.86 -14.66
C LEU A 444 22.31 -31.58 -13.17
N PHE A 445 21.48 -30.69 -12.63
CA PHE A 445 21.41 -30.37 -11.22
C PHE A 445 20.08 -30.88 -10.65
N TRP A 446 20.11 -31.36 -9.42
CA TRP A 446 18.90 -31.70 -8.67
C TRP A 446 19.17 -31.62 -7.17
N ALA A 447 18.11 -31.70 -6.37
CA ALA A 447 18.21 -31.84 -4.94
C ALA A 447 17.79 -33.25 -4.52
N ARG A 448 18.46 -33.79 -3.52
CA ARG A 448 18.11 -35.07 -2.89
C ARG A 448 18.30 -34.99 -1.38
N HIS A 449 17.58 -35.84 -0.66
CA HIS A 449 17.83 -35.99 0.77
C HIS A 449 19.17 -36.70 1.01
N GLU A 450 19.96 -36.11 1.90
CA GLU A 450 21.19 -36.69 2.43
C GLU A 450 21.12 -36.72 3.96
N PRO A 451 21.89 -37.60 4.64
CA PRO A 451 21.98 -37.60 6.09
C PRO A 451 22.30 -36.20 6.64
N GLY A 452 21.48 -35.74 7.58
CA GLY A 452 21.67 -34.46 8.28
C GLY A 452 22.61 -34.59 9.47
N GLY A 453 22.87 -33.47 10.15
CA GLY A 453 23.72 -33.45 11.35
C GLY A 453 23.22 -34.38 12.46
N PRO A 454 21.96 -34.26 12.91
CA PRO A 454 21.39 -35.19 13.90
C PRO A 454 21.06 -36.56 13.29
N ALA A 455 21.32 -37.63 14.05
CA ALA A 455 21.05 -39.01 13.62
C ALA A 455 19.56 -39.21 13.26
N GLY A 456 19.32 -39.90 12.15
CA GLY A 456 17.96 -40.17 11.63
C GLY A 456 17.29 -38.99 10.93
N GLN A 457 17.87 -37.80 10.96
CA GLN A 457 17.36 -36.67 10.18
C GLN A 457 18.03 -36.62 8.80
N THR A 458 17.29 -36.16 7.80
CA THR A 458 17.84 -35.85 6.48
C THR A 458 17.75 -34.34 6.22
N ARG A 459 18.62 -33.86 5.34
CA ARG A 459 18.58 -32.50 4.80
C ARG A 459 18.63 -32.57 3.28
N TRP A 460 18.07 -31.54 2.67
CA TRP A 460 18.17 -31.38 1.23
C TRP A 460 19.57 -30.89 0.89
N SER A 461 20.18 -31.52 -0.11
CA SER A 461 21.47 -31.15 -0.66
C SER A 461 21.38 -31.13 -2.18
N ILE A 462 22.03 -30.14 -2.79
CA ILE A 462 22.13 -30.04 -4.24
C ILE A 462 23.28 -30.92 -4.71
N VAL A 463 23.03 -31.66 -5.77
CA VAL A 463 24.00 -32.50 -6.45
C VAL A 463 23.94 -32.23 -7.95
N HIS A 464 25.01 -32.60 -8.65
CA HIS A 464 25.09 -32.43 -10.09
C HIS A 464 25.88 -33.55 -10.79
N ARG A 465 25.65 -33.67 -12.09
CA ARG A 465 26.43 -34.49 -13.02
C ARG A 465 26.62 -33.76 -14.33
N VAL A 466 27.64 -34.21 -15.07
CA VAL A 466 28.03 -33.66 -16.36
C VAL A 466 27.95 -34.76 -17.41
N LYS A 467 27.49 -34.40 -18.61
CA LYS A 467 27.61 -35.22 -19.82
C LYS A 467 28.50 -34.51 -20.84
N GLN A 468 29.46 -35.24 -21.44
CA GLN A 468 30.52 -34.62 -22.25
C GLN A 468 30.09 -34.33 -23.68
N GLY A 469 29.35 -35.25 -24.30
CA GLY A 469 28.92 -35.23 -25.70
C GLY A 469 27.43 -34.92 -25.89
N LEU A 470 27.04 -34.82 -27.16
CA LEU A 470 25.64 -34.61 -27.59
C LEU A 470 24.95 -35.91 -28.05
N ASP A 471 25.61 -37.06 -27.94
CA ASP A 471 25.01 -38.36 -28.24
C ASP A 471 24.13 -38.83 -27.08
N LEU A 472 23.26 -39.81 -27.29
CA LEU A 472 22.46 -40.40 -26.20
C LEU A 472 23.24 -41.44 -25.38
N ASN A 473 24.57 -41.48 -25.49
CA ASN A 473 25.38 -42.50 -24.82
C ASN A 473 25.36 -42.31 -23.30
N ALA A 474 24.99 -43.39 -22.59
CA ALA A 474 24.92 -43.45 -21.14
C ALA A 474 26.31 -43.57 -20.47
N SER A 475 27.34 -44.02 -21.17
CA SER A 475 28.69 -44.16 -20.60
C SER A 475 29.42 -42.82 -20.41
N ASP A 476 28.88 -41.76 -21.00
CA ASP A 476 29.46 -40.41 -21.07
C ASP A 476 29.05 -39.50 -19.89
N TRP A 477 28.34 -40.06 -18.90
CA TRP A 477 27.98 -39.32 -17.69
C TRP A 477 29.08 -39.40 -16.63
N SER A 478 29.35 -38.27 -15.98
CA SER A 478 30.21 -38.21 -14.80
C SER A 478 29.56 -38.88 -13.57
N PRO A 479 30.35 -39.25 -12.53
CA PRO A 479 29.82 -39.55 -11.21
C PRO A 479 29.00 -38.37 -10.62
N VAL A 480 28.08 -38.65 -9.67
CA VAL A 480 27.41 -37.57 -8.92
C VAL A 480 28.44 -36.81 -8.10
N ARG A 481 28.33 -35.49 -8.12
CA ARG A 481 29.09 -34.59 -7.26
C ARG A 481 28.14 -33.76 -6.42
N SER A 482 28.45 -33.58 -5.14
CA SER A 482 27.66 -32.75 -4.24
C SER A 482 28.13 -31.31 -4.26
N LEU A 483 27.19 -30.38 -4.10
CA LEU A 483 27.51 -29.01 -3.73
C LEU A 483 28.12 -29.02 -2.31
N PRO A 484 29.30 -28.44 -2.09
CA PRO A 484 29.92 -28.39 -0.76
C PRO A 484 29.05 -27.63 0.23
N LYS A 485 28.99 -28.14 1.47
CA LYS A 485 28.28 -27.51 2.58
C LYS A 485 29.23 -27.26 3.74
N THR A 486 29.06 -26.14 4.42
CA THR A 486 29.84 -25.82 5.63
C THR A 486 29.40 -26.67 6.81
N THR A 487 28.11 -27.03 6.85
CA THR A 487 27.53 -27.96 7.83
C THR A 487 26.39 -28.76 7.20
N THR A 488 26.02 -29.89 7.83
CA THR A 488 24.89 -30.72 7.41
C THR A 488 23.56 -30.32 8.08
N ALA A 489 23.49 -29.12 8.68
CA ALA A 489 22.34 -28.70 9.49
C ALA A 489 21.23 -27.99 8.68
N TYR A 490 21.57 -27.37 7.56
CA TYR A 490 20.65 -26.57 6.72
C TYR A 490 20.24 -27.30 5.44
N HIS A 491 19.20 -26.81 4.77
CA HIS A 491 18.72 -27.32 3.49
C HIS A 491 19.24 -26.47 2.34
N ASP A 492 19.63 -27.10 1.23
CA ASP A 492 19.87 -26.44 -0.05
C ASP A 492 19.00 -27.09 -1.13
N ARG A 493 18.26 -26.27 -1.88
CA ARG A 493 17.31 -26.74 -2.90
C ARG A 493 17.21 -25.75 -4.06
N GLN A 494 16.50 -26.19 -5.10
CA GLN A 494 16.03 -25.34 -6.19
C GLN A 494 17.20 -24.70 -6.93
N PRO A 495 18.11 -25.52 -7.52
CA PRO A 495 19.24 -25.01 -8.27
C PRO A 495 18.74 -24.27 -9.51
N ALA A 496 19.36 -23.12 -9.76
CA ALA A 496 19.17 -22.28 -10.93
C ALA A 496 20.55 -21.82 -11.41
N PRO A 497 21.25 -22.68 -12.17
CA PRO A 497 22.55 -22.33 -12.74
C PRO A 497 22.42 -21.37 -13.92
N LEU A 498 23.44 -20.53 -14.10
CA LEU A 498 23.63 -19.63 -15.24
C LEU A 498 25.09 -19.73 -15.70
N VAL A 499 25.33 -19.84 -17.00
CA VAL A 499 26.70 -19.78 -17.54
C VAL A 499 27.14 -18.32 -17.59
N THR A 500 28.31 -18.02 -17.04
CA THR A 500 28.90 -16.68 -17.05
C THR A 500 29.59 -16.39 -18.39
N ALA A 501 29.90 -15.13 -18.66
CA ALA A 501 30.68 -14.74 -19.84
C ALA A 501 32.08 -15.40 -19.90
N THR A 502 32.65 -15.82 -18.76
CA THR A 502 33.92 -16.54 -18.69
C THR A 502 33.80 -18.03 -19.03
N GLY A 503 32.58 -18.56 -19.14
CA GLY A 503 32.33 -19.99 -19.28
C GLY A 503 32.39 -20.76 -17.97
N ASP A 504 32.26 -20.08 -16.83
CA ASP A 504 32.04 -20.73 -15.54
C ASP A 504 30.54 -20.81 -15.25
N ILE A 505 30.16 -21.52 -14.18
CA ILE A 505 28.75 -21.64 -13.78
C ILE A 505 28.50 -20.86 -12.49
N GLU A 506 27.57 -19.93 -12.55
CA GLU A 506 27.00 -19.26 -11.39
C GLU A 506 25.74 -20.00 -10.96
N LEU A 507 25.76 -20.63 -9.78
CA LEU A 507 24.62 -21.37 -9.24
C LEU A 507 23.87 -20.52 -8.22
N PHE A 508 22.61 -20.21 -8.52
CA PHE A 508 21.66 -19.68 -7.55
C PHE A 508 20.85 -20.81 -6.94
N PHE A 509 20.58 -20.76 -5.64
CA PHE A 509 19.78 -21.76 -4.96
C PHE A 509 19.12 -21.21 -3.70
N SER A 510 18.07 -21.90 -3.24
CA SER A 510 17.41 -21.60 -1.97
C SER A 510 18.10 -22.33 -0.83
N SER A 511 18.47 -21.61 0.24
CA SER A 511 19.13 -22.18 1.41
C SER A 511 18.50 -21.71 2.72
N THR A 512 18.47 -22.59 3.73
CA THR A 512 18.08 -22.24 5.12
C THR A 512 19.27 -21.88 6.01
N GLN A 513 20.48 -21.76 5.46
CA GLN A 513 21.69 -21.46 6.23
C GLN A 513 21.59 -20.15 7.02
N ASN A 514 20.76 -19.20 6.57
CA ASN A 514 20.63 -17.86 7.15
C ASN A 514 19.37 -17.69 8.02
N GLY A 515 18.90 -18.77 8.66
CA GLY A 515 17.74 -18.75 9.57
C GLY A 515 16.37 -18.81 8.90
N GLY A 516 16.32 -18.77 7.58
CA GLY A 516 15.09 -18.91 6.80
C GLY A 516 15.43 -19.18 5.34
N TRP A 517 14.42 -19.41 4.50
CA TRP A 517 14.65 -19.61 3.08
C TRP A 517 15.14 -18.31 2.43
N THR A 518 16.41 -18.30 2.05
CA THR A 518 17.10 -17.18 1.40
C THR A 518 17.64 -17.62 0.05
N ILE A 519 17.95 -16.67 -0.84
CA ILE A 519 18.62 -16.98 -2.11
C ILE A 519 20.12 -16.76 -1.96
N VAL A 520 20.87 -17.82 -2.20
CA VAL A 520 22.33 -17.87 -2.14
C VAL A 520 22.88 -18.12 -3.54
N ARG A 521 24.06 -17.57 -3.80
CA ARG A 521 24.85 -17.74 -5.01
C ARG A 521 26.16 -18.44 -4.65
N ASN A 522 26.63 -19.35 -5.49
CA ASN A 522 28.00 -19.84 -5.49
C ASN A 522 28.51 -19.94 -6.94
N SER A 523 29.82 -19.79 -7.15
CA SER A 523 30.45 -19.91 -8.47
C SER A 523 31.20 -21.23 -8.56
N LEU A 524 31.07 -21.92 -9.69
CA LEU A 524 31.78 -23.14 -10.03
C LEU A 524 32.74 -22.85 -11.18
N ALA A 525 34.04 -23.00 -10.90
CA ALA A 525 35.05 -22.98 -11.94
C ALA A 525 34.98 -24.27 -12.76
N VAL A 526 34.58 -24.19 -14.03
CA VAL A 526 34.28 -25.38 -14.86
C VAL A 526 35.55 -26.17 -15.19
N GLY A 527 36.69 -25.49 -15.35
CA GLY A 527 37.97 -26.13 -15.67
C GLY A 527 38.53 -27.01 -14.55
N THR A 528 38.36 -26.59 -13.30
CA THR A 528 38.89 -27.28 -12.10
C THR A 528 37.82 -28.01 -11.30
N LEU A 529 36.54 -27.76 -11.59
CA LEU A 529 35.39 -28.28 -10.85
C LEU A 529 35.39 -27.89 -9.36
N THR A 530 35.90 -26.69 -9.08
CA THR A 530 36.01 -26.14 -7.72
C THR A 530 34.93 -25.10 -7.48
N TRP A 531 34.23 -25.25 -6.35
CA TRP A 531 33.26 -24.27 -5.87
C TRP A 531 33.94 -23.14 -5.11
N GLY A 532 33.39 -21.93 -5.26
CA GLY A 532 33.75 -20.78 -4.45
C GLY A 532 33.01 -20.74 -3.11
N THR A 533 32.88 -19.53 -2.57
CA THR A 533 32.17 -19.27 -1.32
C THR A 533 30.71 -18.89 -1.58
N ASN A 534 29.83 -19.33 -0.68
CA ASN A 534 28.43 -18.94 -0.70
C ASN A 534 28.30 -17.42 -0.45
N GLN A 535 27.52 -16.75 -1.30
CA GLN A 535 27.19 -15.33 -1.19
C GLN A 535 25.68 -15.17 -1.10
N LEU A 536 25.22 -14.41 -0.11
CA LEU A 536 23.81 -14.10 0.06
C LEU A 536 23.36 -13.06 -0.99
N VAL A 537 22.28 -13.36 -1.72
CA VAL A 537 21.75 -12.48 -2.77
C VAL A 537 20.45 -11.82 -2.34
N VAL A 538 19.49 -12.63 -1.89
CA VAL A 538 18.19 -12.14 -1.41
C VAL A 538 17.92 -12.68 -0.03
N ASP A 539 17.72 -11.74 0.90
CA ASP A 539 17.50 -11.99 2.31
C ASP A 539 16.17 -11.37 2.79
N GLY A 540 15.92 -11.47 4.08
CA GLY A 540 14.80 -10.83 4.78
C GLY A 540 14.11 -11.79 5.73
N PRO A 541 13.04 -11.33 6.39
CA PRO A 541 12.26 -12.19 7.28
C PRO A 541 11.34 -13.15 6.51
N TYR A 542 11.09 -12.88 5.23
CA TYR A 542 10.20 -13.63 4.36
C TYR A 542 10.88 -14.84 3.72
N ALA A 543 10.11 -15.88 3.41
CA ALA A 543 10.60 -16.99 2.62
C ALA A 543 10.93 -16.52 1.19
N ARG A 544 12.14 -16.84 0.71
CA ARG A 544 12.62 -16.58 -0.65
C ARG A 544 13.04 -17.91 -1.27
N ARG A 545 12.31 -18.34 -2.30
CA ARG A 545 12.39 -19.73 -2.81
C ARG A 545 12.30 -19.83 -4.32
N GLY A 546 12.96 -20.83 -4.89
CA GLY A 546 12.86 -21.19 -6.31
C GLY A 546 13.42 -20.08 -7.19
N PRO A 547 14.72 -19.79 -7.08
CA PRO A 547 15.35 -18.84 -7.99
C PRO A 547 15.25 -19.35 -9.42
N MET A 548 15.23 -18.42 -10.36
CA MET A 548 15.48 -18.61 -11.77
C MET A 548 16.33 -17.43 -12.21
N ALA A 549 17.47 -17.72 -12.79
CA ALA A 549 18.39 -16.72 -13.31
C ALA A 549 18.33 -16.70 -14.83
N ALA A 550 18.27 -15.51 -15.41
CA ALA A 550 18.34 -15.29 -16.84
C ALA A 550 19.36 -14.19 -17.15
N ASP A 551 20.20 -14.43 -18.16
CA ASP A 551 21.08 -13.41 -18.70
C ASP A 551 20.27 -12.40 -19.53
N LEU A 552 20.44 -11.10 -19.24
CA LEU A 552 19.83 -10.00 -19.97
C LEU A 552 20.74 -9.42 -21.06
N GLY A 553 22.01 -9.86 -21.12
CA GLY A 553 23.09 -9.27 -21.91
C GLY A 553 23.72 -8.04 -21.25
N THR A 554 22.95 -7.26 -20.50
CA THR A 554 23.40 -6.09 -19.73
C THR A 554 23.55 -6.38 -18.23
N GLY A 555 23.30 -7.62 -17.81
CA GLY A 555 23.19 -8.00 -16.41
C GLY A 555 22.40 -9.29 -16.22
N THR A 556 21.96 -9.56 -14.99
CA THR A 556 21.22 -10.78 -14.64
C THR A 556 19.84 -10.44 -14.11
N LEU A 557 18.80 -11.08 -14.62
CA LEU A 557 17.47 -11.11 -14.00
C LEU A 557 17.40 -12.33 -13.08
N LEU A 558 17.13 -12.10 -11.80
CA LEU A 558 16.83 -13.16 -10.85
C LEU A 558 15.38 -13.05 -10.43
N VAL A 559 14.57 -14.03 -10.83
CA VAL A 559 13.20 -14.20 -10.36
C VAL A 559 13.20 -15.22 -9.24
N HIS A 560 12.48 -14.94 -8.17
CA HIS A 560 12.27 -15.89 -7.10
C HIS A 560 10.84 -15.76 -6.59
N ARG A 561 10.39 -16.71 -5.78
CA ARG A 561 9.10 -16.62 -5.12
C ARG A 561 9.25 -16.09 -3.70
N SER A 562 8.21 -15.44 -3.19
CA SER A 562 8.18 -14.99 -1.80
C SER A 562 6.79 -14.75 -1.24
N ASN A 563 6.65 -14.92 0.07
CA ASN A 563 5.49 -14.50 0.86
C ASN A 563 5.62 -13.07 1.42
N ALA A 564 6.54 -12.26 0.90
CA ALA A 564 6.69 -10.88 1.31
C ALA A 564 5.39 -10.07 1.13
N SER A 565 5.07 -9.27 2.14
CA SER A 565 3.91 -8.39 2.16
C SER A 565 3.98 -7.34 1.06
N ILE A 566 2.82 -6.97 0.50
CA ILE A 566 2.73 -6.00 -0.60
C ILE A 566 2.05 -4.72 -0.07
N PRO A 567 2.71 -3.56 -0.17
CA PRO A 567 2.08 -2.29 0.16
C PRO A 567 1.18 -1.83 -1.00
N TYR A 568 -0.01 -1.35 -0.67
CA TYR A 568 -0.94 -0.71 -1.60
C TYR A 568 -1.18 0.74 -1.16
N ALA A 569 -0.81 1.68 -2.02
CA ALA A 569 -1.14 3.09 -1.81
C ALA A 569 -2.65 3.29 -2.02
N SER A 570 -3.27 4.11 -1.17
CA SER A 570 -4.67 4.45 -1.34
C SER A 570 -4.85 5.40 -2.52
N SER A 571 -5.83 5.13 -3.40
CA SER A 571 -6.21 6.05 -4.49
C SER A 571 -6.86 7.33 -3.97
N GLU A 572 -7.56 7.25 -2.84
CA GLU A 572 -8.26 8.37 -2.21
C GLU A 572 -7.34 9.21 -1.32
N TYR A 573 -6.32 8.56 -0.73
CA TYR A 573 -5.41 9.16 0.24
C TYR A 573 -3.96 8.80 -0.08
N GLY A 574 -3.31 9.55 -0.97
CA GLY A 574 -1.94 9.26 -1.41
C GLY A 574 -0.88 9.21 -0.29
N ALA A 575 -1.20 9.76 0.89
CA ALA A 575 -0.34 9.68 2.08
C ALA A 575 -0.51 8.38 2.89
N THR A 576 -1.52 7.55 2.59
CA THR A 576 -1.79 6.30 3.30
C THR A 576 -1.49 5.08 2.43
N ALA A 577 -1.01 4.02 3.07
CA ALA A 577 -0.71 2.75 2.41
C ALA A 577 -1.10 1.59 3.32
N THR A 578 -1.83 0.63 2.77
CA THR A 578 -2.20 -0.61 3.45
C THR A 578 -1.17 -1.69 3.15
N LEU A 579 -0.72 -2.41 4.18
CA LEU A 579 0.20 -3.53 4.01
C LEU A 579 -0.59 -4.85 3.94
N ASP A 580 -0.60 -5.49 2.77
CA ASP A 580 -1.26 -6.77 2.58
C ASP A 580 -0.37 -7.92 3.04
N ASN A 581 -0.77 -8.54 4.16
CA ASN A 581 -0.06 -9.67 4.79
C ASN A 581 -0.67 -11.04 4.47
N ARG A 582 -1.64 -11.13 3.55
CA ARG A 582 -2.36 -12.40 3.24
C ARG A 582 -1.47 -13.51 2.71
N TYR A 583 -0.24 -13.18 2.31
CA TYR A 583 0.74 -14.08 1.71
C TYR A 583 1.45 -14.98 2.71
N ALA A 584 1.51 -14.57 3.98
CA ALA A 584 2.29 -15.24 5.01
C ALA A 584 1.93 -16.73 5.18
N GLY A 585 0.64 -17.04 5.20
CA GLY A 585 0.14 -18.37 5.58
C GLY A 585 0.45 -18.71 7.05
N THR A 586 0.09 -19.93 7.46
CA THR A 586 0.37 -20.49 8.77
C THR A 586 1.55 -21.44 8.67
N THR A 587 2.63 -21.10 9.36
CA THR A 587 3.88 -21.87 9.39
C THR A 587 4.25 -22.21 10.82
N THR A 588 4.85 -23.38 11.04
CA THR A 588 5.52 -23.70 12.29
C THR A 588 6.58 -22.65 12.62
N VAL A 589 6.68 -22.30 13.91
CA VAL A 589 7.73 -21.40 14.39
C VAL A 589 9.09 -22.05 14.20
N ASP A 590 10.01 -21.33 13.56
CA ASP A 590 11.40 -21.74 13.36
C ASP A 590 12.30 -20.85 14.23
N THR A 591 12.94 -21.44 15.24
CA THR A 591 13.83 -20.73 16.17
C THR A 591 15.13 -20.28 15.51
N GLY A 592 15.50 -20.85 14.36
CA GLY A 592 16.62 -20.36 13.54
C GLY A 592 16.31 -19.02 12.87
N GLY A 593 15.04 -18.66 12.72
CA GLY A 593 14.57 -17.48 12.00
C GLY A 593 14.57 -16.19 12.79
N ALA A 594 15.72 -15.80 13.34
CA ALA A 594 15.85 -14.58 14.16
C ALA A 594 15.20 -13.35 13.52
N ARG A 595 15.43 -13.09 12.22
CA ARG A 595 14.84 -11.92 11.53
C ARG A 595 13.32 -11.94 11.43
N LYS A 596 12.72 -13.13 11.33
CA LYS A 596 11.26 -13.31 11.34
C LYS A 596 10.73 -13.12 12.76
N LEU A 597 11.42 -13.68 13.75
CA LEU A 597 11.09 -13.52 15.17
C LEU A 597 11.19 -12.06 15.64
N ASP A 598 12.17 -11.30 15.15
CA ASP A 598 12.36 -9.87 15.45
C ASP A 598 11.18 -8.99 15.02
N ARG A 599 10.29 -9.49 14.16
CA ARG A 599 9.06 -8.80 13.75
C ARG A 599 7.90 -9.00 14.71
N ARG A 600 8.00 -9.94 15.65
CA ARG A 600 6.93 -10.25 16.61
C ARG A 600 6.41 -9.00 17.31
N GLY A 601 5.10 -8.78 17.25
CA GLY A 601 4.41 -7.64 17.88
C GLY A 601 4.60 -6.29 17.17
N LYS A 602 5.40 -6.22 16.11
CA LYS A 602 5.58 -5.00 15.31
C LYS A 602 4.53 -4.92 14.19
N PHE A 603 4.41 -3.75 13.57
CA PHE A 603 3.48 -3.52 12.47
C PHE A 603 3.67 -4.55 11.34
N ASP A 604 4.92 -4.87 11.01
CA ASP A 604 5.29 -5.80 9.95
C ASP A 604 5.34 -7.27 10.41
N ASP A 605 4.79 -7.60 11.59
CA ASP A 605 4.60 -8.98 12.01
C ASP A 605 3.61 -9.70 11.10
N PHE A 606 4.10 -10.65 10.32
CA PHE A 606 3.28 -11.47 9.44
C PHE A 606 3.11 -12.89 9.98
N GLN A 607 3.59 -13.17 11.18
CA GLN A 607 3.46 -14.49 11.80
C GLN A 607 2.04 -14.73 12.27
N THR A 608 1.65 -16.01 12.31
CA THR A 608 0.34 -16.43 12.77
C THR A 608 0.40 -17.04 14.15
N TYR A 609 -0.55 -16.69 15.00
CA TYR A 609 -0.67 -17.09 16.39
C TYR A 609 -2.04 -17.69 16.68
N THR A 610 -2.18 -18.33 17.84
CA THR A 610 -3.47 -18.80 18.33
C THR A 610 -4.44 -17.63 18.51
N TYR A 611 -5.71 -17.87 18.21
CA TYR A 611 -6.76 -16.87 18.44
C TYR A 611 -6.81 -16.53 19.93
N ASP A 612 -6.77 -15.24 20.24
CA ASP A 612 -6.79 -14.73 21.60
C ASP A 612 -8.21 -14.32 22.01
N THR A 613 -8.74 -15.01 23.02
CA THR A 613 -10.05 -14.73 23.61
C THR A 613 -9.99 -13.79 24.81
N GLY A 614 -8.78 -13.42 25.24
CA GLY A 614 -8.57 -12.68 26.48
C GLY A 614 -8.87 -13.49 27.74
N THR A 615 -8.68 -12.85 28.90
CA THR A 615 -8.89 -13.49 30.20
C THR A 615 -10.37 -13.43 30.57
N ASN A 616 -11.00 -14.57 30.86
CA ASN A 616 -12.45 -14.65 31.15
C ASN A 616 -13.37 -14.06 30.06
N GLY A 617 -12.89 -13.96 28.81
CA GLY A 617 -13.62 -13.36 27.70
C GLY A 617 -13.50 -11.83 27.61
N GLU A 618 -12.79 -11.19 28.54
CA GLU A 618 -12.46 -9.77 28.48
C GLU A 618 -11.19 -9.57 27.66
N ARG A 619 -11.27 -8.69 26.65
CA ARG A 619 -10.19 -8.40 25.71
C ARG A 619 -9.75 -6.94 25.83
N ASP A 620 -8.53 -6.71 26.29
CA ASP A 620 -7.88 -5.40 26.37
C ASP A 620 -6.95 -5.15 25.16
N ASP A 621 -6.31 -3.99 25.08
CA ASP A 621 -5.44 -3.62 23.95
C ASP A 621 -4.21 -4.54 23.78
N ASP A 622 -3.82 -5.28 24.82
CA ASP A 622 -2.76 -6.29 24.72
C ASP A 622 -3.27 -7.58 24.03
N VAL A 623 -4.57 -7.85 24.10
CA VAL A 623 -5.27 -8.95 23.40
C VAL A 623 -5.70 -8.50 22.00
N HIS A 624 -4.82 -8.62 21.00
CA HIS A 624 -5.12 -8.14 19.63
C HIS A 624 -5.07 -9.20 18.53
N ILE A 625 -4.71 -10.46 18.84
CA ILE A 625 -4.72 -11.55 17.85
C ILE A 625 -6.14 -12.14 17.74
N SER A 626 -7.00 -11.50 16.97
CA SER A 626 -8.33 -12.01 16.67
C SER A 626 -8.78 -11.64 15.25
N ARG A 627 -9.91 -12.22 14.81
CA ARG A 627 -10.44 -12.04 13.45
C ARG A 627 -11.18 -10.73 13.26
N ASP A 628 -11.70 -10.18 14.35
CA ASP A 628 -12.45 -8.93 14.43
C ASP A 628 -11.55 -7.73 14.76
N THR A 629 -10.26 -7.92 15.04
CA THR A 629 -9.39 -6.83 15.50
C THR A 629 -8.60 -6.14 14.38
N VAL A 630 -8.62 -4.81 14.43
CA VAL A 630 -7.78 -3.91 13.64
C VAL A 630 -6.88 -3.12 14.59
N GLY A 631 -5.57 -3.16 14.35
CA GLY A 631 -4.57 -2.42 15.13
C GLY A 631 -4.23 -1.08 14.51
N LEU A 632 -4.30 -0.02 15.31
CA LEU A 632 -3.89 1.34 14.94
C LEU A 632 -2.54 1.62 15.58
N TYR A 633 -1.46 1.57 14.80
CA TYR A 633 -0.12 1.93 15.27
C TYR A 633 0.03 3.46 15.23
N LEU A 634 -0.18 4.09 16.37
CA LEU A 634 -0.20 5.55 16.54
C LEU A 634 1.21 6.08 16.80
N THR A 635 1.57 7.24 16.27
CA THR A 635 2.83 7.94 16.59
C THR A 635 2.52 9.29 17.22
N PRO A 636 2.33 9.36 18.56
CA PRO A 636 1.99 10.60 19.24
C PRO A 636 3.06 11.68 19.06
N THR A 637 2.63 12.93 18.84
CA THR A 637 3.50 14.11 18.83
C THR A 637 3.81 14.63 20.24
N VAL A 638 3.08 14.15 21.23
CA VAL A 638 3.22 14.49 22.65
C VAL A 638 3.72 13.27 23.44
N THR A 639 4.50 13.51 24.49
CA THR A 639 5.08 12.45 25.33
C THR A 639 4.34 12.25 26.65
N ASP A 640 3.44 13.16 27.03
CA ASP A 640 2.66 13.05 28.27
C ASP A 640 1.62 11.91 28.18
N PRO A 641 1.74 10.85 29.00
CA PRO A 641 0.81 9.72 28.96
C PRO A 641 -0.66 10.11 29.23
N ALA A 642 -0.92 11.13 30.04
CA ALA A 642 -2.29 11.56 30.34
C ALA A 642 -2.93 12.21 29.12
N GLN A 643 -2.19 13.08 28.43
CA GLN A 643 -2.62 13.69 27.17
C GLN A 643 -2.77 12.67 26.04
N VAL A 644 -1.86 11.69 25.96
CA VAL A 644 -1.97 10.58 24.99
C VAL A 644 -3.25 9.79 25.25
N LYS A 645 -3.50 9.38 26.51
CA LYS A 645 -4.71 8.63 26.87
C LYS A 645 -5.99 9.42 26.58
N ALA A 646 -6.05 10.69 26.96
CA ALA A 646 -7.23 11.53 26.70
C ALA A 646 -7.52 11.69 25.19
N THR A 647 -6.47 11.69 24.36
CA THR A 647 -6.59 11.75 22.90
C THR A 647 -7.05 10.41 22.32
N THR A 648 -6.52 9.30 22.83
CA THR A 648 -6.95 7.94 22.44
C THR A 648 -8.39 7.66 22.86
N ASP A 649 -8.82 8.04 24.06
CA ASP A 649 -10.21 7.87 24.54
C ASP A 649 -11.19 8.64 23.63
N ARG A 650 -10.79 9.84 23.17
CA ARG A 650 -11.57 10.62 22.20
C ARG A 650 -11.63 9.94 20.84
N LEU A 651 -10.49 9.42 20.37
CA LEU A 651 -10.42 8.68 19.11
C LEU A 651 -11.33 7.45 19.14
N ALA A 652 -11.34 6.69 20.25
CA ALA A 652 -12.22 5.55 20.44
C ALA A 652 -13.70 5.92 20.27
N GLY A 653 -14.15 7.01 20.89
CA GLY A 653 -15.55 7.46 20.79
C GLY A 653 -15.97 7.92 19.38
N VAL A 654 -15.03 8.20 18.47
CA VAL A 654 -15.32 8.61 17.09
C VAL A 654 -15.18 7.43 16.12
N LEU A 655 -14.26 6.49 16.39
CA LEU A 655 -13.97 5.39 15.46
C LEU A 655 -15.15 4.44 15.25
N ASP A 656 -16.03 4.30 16.23
CA ASP A 656 -17.23 3.45 16.12
C ASP A 656 -18.15 3.87 14.97
N ASP A 657 -18.14 5.15 14.57
CA ASP A 657 -18.91 5.66 13.43
C ASP A 657 -18.27 5.33 12.07
N PHE A 658 -16.97 5.02 12.06
CA PHE A 658 -16.18 4.82 10.83
C PHE A 658 -15.66 3.39 10.64
N ALA A 659 -15.71 2.56 11.68
CA ALA A 659 -15.36 1.14 11.65
C ALA A 659 -16.61 0.27 11.41
N PRO A 660 -16.48 -0.93 10.80
CA PRO A 660 -17.58 -1.88 10.76
C PRO A 660 -18.01 -2.29 12.17
N VAL A 661 -19.30 -2.50 12.42
CA VAL A 661 -19.84 -2.87 13.74
C VAL A 661 -19.21 -4.12 14.35
N THR A 662 -18.73 -5.04 13.51
CA THR A 662 -18.07 -6.27 13.94
C THR A 662 -16.60 -6.09 14.23
N THR A 663 -16.04 -4.90 14.01
CA THR A 663 -14.60 -4.64 14.10
C THR A 663 -14.26 -3.98 15.43
N ARG A 664 -13.24 -4.50 16.09
CA ARG A 664 -12.66 -3.97 17.31
C ARG A 664 -11.36 -3.25 17.00
N SER A 665 -11.31 -1.96 17.29
CA SER A 665 -10.08 -1.16 17.17
C SER A 665 -9.21 -1.34 18.40
N VAL A 666 -7.91 -1.57 18.20
CA VAL A 666 -6.90 -1.64 19.28
C VAL A 666 -5.84 -0.57 19.02
N PHE A 667 -5.50 0.20 20.05
CA PHE A 667 -4.56 1.31 19.95
C PHE A 667 -3.16 0.89 20.39
N ILE A 668 -2.20 0.92 19.47
CA ILE A 668 -0.82 0.52 19.72
C ILE A 668 0.05 1.77 19.67
N THR A 669 0.52 2.22 20.84
CA THR A 669 1.49 3.31 20.95
C THR A 669 2.90 2.75 21.15
N PRO A 670 3.96 3.42 20.63
CA PRO A 670 5.33 3.06 20.93
C PRO A 670 5.51 3.07 22.44
N ARG A 671 5.95 1.94 23.02
CA ARG A 671 6.26 1.90 24.44
C ARG A 671 7.38 2.91 24.70
N THR A 672 7.07 3.99 25.42
CA THR A 672 8.07 4.87 26.02
C THR A 672 8.95 4.00 26.91
N GLY A 673 10.25 4.01 26.66
CA GLY A 673 11.16 2.96 27.11
C GLY A 673 11.11 2.68 28.61
N THR A 674 10.66 1.48 28.96
CA THR A 674 11.18 0.72 30.10
C THR A 674 11.21 -0.74 29.67
N ILE A 675 12.41 -1.28 29.50
CA ILE A 675 12.63 -2.73 29.40
C ILE A 675 12.22 -3.28 30.76
N ILE A 676 10.99 -3.79 30.88
CA ILE A 676 10.66 -4.70 31.97
C ILE A 676 11.32 -6.02 31.57
N ALA A 677 12.33 -6.40 32.33
CA ALA A 677 13.01 -7.68 32.22
C ALA A 677 12.00 -8.82 32.12
N GLU A 678 12.33 -9.78 31.26
CA GLU A 678 11.65 -11.04 31.05
C GLU A 678 11.07 -11.60 32.36
N GLY A 679 9.74 -11.69 32.41
CA GLY A 679 9.01 -12.27 33.51
C GLY A 679 7.99 -13.28 33.00
N GLY A 680 8.40 -14.54 32.91
CA GLY A 680 7.51 -15.70 32.99
C GLY A 680 6.67 -16.01 31.76
N HIS A 681 7.27 -16.72 30.80
CA HIS A 681 6.54 -17.53 29.84
C HIS A 681 5.64 -18.56 30.55
N ARG A 682 4.36 -18.61 30.18
CA ARG A 682 3.57 -19.85 30.25
C ARG A 682 2.91 -20.10 28.89
N GLY A 683 3.31 -21.23 28.30
CA GLY A 683 2.53 -22.08 27.39
C GLY A 683 2.22 -21.52 26.03
#